data_AF-A0A7J4RK25-F1
#
_entry.id   AF-A0A7J4RK25-F1
#
_cell.length_a   1.000
_cell.length_b   1.000
_cell.length_c   1.000
_cell.angle_alpha   90.00
_cell.angle_beta   90.00
_cell.angle_gamma   90.00
#
_symmetry.space_group_name_H-M   'P 1'
#
loop_
_entity.id
_entity.type
_entity.pdbx_description
1 polymer ?
#
loop_
_entity_poly.entity_id
_entity_poly.type
_entity_poly.pdbx_seq_one_letter_code
_entity_poly.pdbx_strand_id
1 'polypeptide(L)'
;EYCYGDLLDPSNATDAYGDPDDDGLNNVEEYEVAYTWGPSNFTDPEEFDTDNDGMPDGWEYLSGIHPNDGSNADDDPDFDGYDSDGDGGVRYSDMIGVSTIQSIVVDIGDYVQVNKTVLWVRTVQDSEYVNIPVKTLTAGWVYHINVNVGDEVSSRLQDLIIVVEEDERFTNLDEFNARDRDGDGAVDGRSTDPLSPDTDGDGLLDGIEVNGWTIRIVDHGVRDVIVRSDPGAYDTDRDGLSDAVEYYETFTNATDKDTDSDGLEDFTEAIDGFIWNGSVYFTNASAFDSDNDGLEDGEEVVDGQDQYITHANNADSDADGLDDGGEVLYVPRPWQSPTNPLNNDTDGDSQPDGWEMQVFSVQQNTNSHSLWVVTDWWLPPGCDSMMECGLGPGGWIWKNYLDGFSSSGDRDGDGKIDPEYFLWELNISGFFIPDGGRWALDPSYGSIPDSVFDIDNDTLMNSQEAPDRWDTNPVSHDTDGDKLPDGWEVTYSEESLMMGLVDNNTLDALGARGPMDPRMPDSDLDGIDDGQEDFDEDGLNRTNLMNRYCPGWNNPQNSECHIDHMTDAGNRFYDDLENYTNFEEYQNGTNPVNADTDGDIWEDGSEVYHQDQDDDSMWAGWEYYFGFDPYDPADANVDSDGDGFVNKCENKWNTHPKDPTSFPSQGELCDMFN
;
A
#
# COMPACT_ATOMS: atom_id res chain seq x y z
N GLU A 1 -31.02 49.35 62.18
CA GLU A 1 -32.19 49.76 61.38
C GLU A 1 -31.74 49.73 59.94
N TYR A 2 -31.91 48.57 59.30
CA TYR A 2 -31.76 48.41 57.86
C TYR A 2 -33.10 48.80 57.23
N CYS A 3 -33.04 49.59 56.14
CA CYS A 3 -34.22 50.12 55.46
C CYS A 3 -34.89 48.99 54.68
N TYR A 4 -36.13 48.66 55.06
CA TYR A 4 -36.93 47.54 54.57
C TYR A 4 -38.00 48.02 53.57
N GLY A 5 -37.73 49.06 52.76
CA GLY A 5 -38.81 49.76 52.04
C GLY A 5 -38.44 50.48 50.75
N ASP A 6 -37.36 50.07 50.07
CA ASP A 6 -36.94 50.70 48.81
C ASP A 6 -36.99 49.75 47.58
N LEU A 7 -37.24 48.44 47.75
CA LEU A 7 -37.25 47.46 46.64
C LEU A 7 -38.66 47.01 46.24
N LEU A 8 -39.42 46.45 47.19
CA LEU A 8 -40.86 46.14 47.05
C LEU A 8 -41.68 47.19 47.84
N ASP A 9 -42.10 48.27 47.18
CA ASP A 9 -42.87 49.35 47.79
C ASP A 9 -44.35 49.25 47.38
N PRO A 10 -45.25 48.77 48.26
CA PRO A 10 -46.67 48.63 47.95
C PRO A 10 -47.39 49.96 47.61
N SER A 11 -46.71 51.11 47.75
CA SER A 11 -47.18 52.42 47.34
C SER A 11 -46.62 52.93 46.01
N ASN A 12 -45.68 52.22 45.38
CA ASN A 12 -45.02 52.56 44.13
C ASN A 12 -45.28 51.52 43.04
N ALA A 13 -46.32 51.69 42.22
CA ALA A 13 -46.71 50.73 41.18
C ALA A 13 -45.67 50.44 40.07
N THR A 14 -44.52 51.10 40.04
CA THR A 14 -43.44 50.76 39.10
C THR A 14 -42.48 49.70 39.64
N ASP A 15 -42.55 49.39 40.93
CA ASP A 15 -41.75 48.33 41.55
C ASP A 15 -42.04 46.96 40.91
N ALA A 16 -43.29 46.72 40.50
CA ALA A 16 -43.72 45.53 39.76
C ALA A 16 -42.90 45.21 38.50
N TYR A 17 -42.23 46.20 37.88
CA TYR A 17 -41.41 45.99 36.67
C TYR A 17 -39.90 45.88 36.97
N GLY A 18 -39.50 45.93 38.24
CA GLY A 18 -38.12 45.71 38.64
C GLY A 18 -37.81 44.22 38.66
N ASP A 19 -36.56 43.91 38.35
CA ASP A 19 -35.92 42.60 38.44
C ASP A 19 -34.65 42.86 39.29
N PRO A 20 -34.74 42.72 40.63
CA PRO A 20 -33.66 43.11 41.54
C PRO A 20 -32.47 42.14 41.63
N ASP A 21 -32.73 40.87 41.37
CA ASP A 21 -31.81 39.73 41.39
C ASP A 21 -31.27 39.39 39.99
N ASP A 22 -31.77 40.02 38.93
CA ASP A 22 -31.35 39.87 37.53
C ASP A 22 -31.48 38.41 37.06
N ASP A 23 -32.52 37.69 37.50
CA ASP A 23 -32.77 36.28 37.19
C ASP A 23 -33.63 36.09 35.91
N GLY A 24 -34.22 37.18 35.41
CA GLY A 24 -35.05 37.19 34.22
C GLY A 24 -36.56 37.30 34.48
N LEU A 25 -37.01 37.31 35.74
CA LEU A 25 -38.38 37.61 36.14
C LEU A 25 -38.44 38.97 36.81
N ASN A 26 -39.47 39.75 36.48
CA ASN A 26 -39.78 40.91 37.30
C ASN A 26 -40.65 40.55 38.51
N ASN A 27 -40.67 41.43 39.51
CA ASN A 27 -41.44 41.29 40.75
C ASN A 27 -42.93 40.89 40.57
N VAL A 28 -43.57 41.22 39.43
CA VAL A 28 -44.93 40.75 39.15
C VAL A 28 -44.94 39.35 38.56
N GLU A 29 -44.05 39.04 37.63
CA GLU A 29 -43.91 37.72 37.01
C GLU A 29 -43.62 36.63 38.04
N GLU A 30 -42.74 36.92 39.00
CA GLU A 30 -42.46 36.05 40.15
C GLU A 30 -43.69 35.70 41.00
N TYR A 31 -44.57 36.70 41.21
CA TYR A 31 -45.85 36.45 41.85
C TYR A 31 -46.80 35.64 40.94
N GLU A 32 -46.72 35.83 39.63
CA GLU A 32 -47.54 35.16 38.62
C GLU A 32 -47.13 33.69 38.39
N VAL A 33 -45.91 33.28 38.76
CA VAL A 33 -45.47 31.86 38.81
C VAL A 33 -46.50 30.98 39.53
N ALA A 34 -47.07 31.49 40.62
CA ALA A 34 -48.09 30.80 41.41
C ALA A 34 -49.43 30.58 40.67
N TYR A 35 -49.69 31.28 39.56
CA TYR A 35 -50.85 30.98 38.71
C TYR A 35 -50.68 29.69 37.92
N THR A 36 -49.45 29.33 37.58
CA THR A 36 -49.09 28.10 36.87
C THR A 36 -48.93 26.95 37.86
N TRP A 37 -48.18 27.16 38.94
CA TRP A 37 -47.72 26.08 39.82
C TRP A 37 -48.47 25.98 41.16
N GLY A 38 -49.29 26.98 41.49
CA GLY A 38 -50.19 26.96 42.62
C GLY A 38 -49.91 28.07 43.65
N PRO A 39 -50.90 28.39 44.50
CA PRO A 39 -50.92 29.60 45.33
C PRO A 39 -49.91 29.61 46.49
N SER A 40 -49.00 28.65 46.57
CA SER A 40 -47.94 28.53 47.59
C SER A 40 -46.54 28.53 46.99
N ASN A 41 -46.42 28.59 45.67
CA ASN A 41 -45.17 28.41 44.94
C ASN A 41 -44.87 29.73 44.21
N PHE A 42 -44.49 30.72 45.01
CA PHE A 42 -43.98 32.01 44.54
C PHE A 42 -42.47 31.95 44.61
N THR A 43 -41.80 32.65 43.70
CA THR A 43 -40.36 32.92 43.75
C THR A 43 -40.10 34.18 44.60
N ASP A 44 -38.90 34.34 45.12
CA ASP A 44 -38.51 35.45 46.00
C ASP A 44 -37.79 36.55 45.19
N PRO A 45 -38.37 37.76 45.06
CA PRO A 45 -37.83 38.87 44.26
C PRO A 45 -36.47 39.47 44.64
N GLU A 46 -35.81 38.86 45.62
CA GLU A 46 -34.49 39.25 46.09
C GLU A 46 -33.45 38.12 45.93
N GLU A 47 -33.87 36.93 45.51
CA GLU A 47 -33.06 35.73 45.42
C GLU A 47 -33.13 35.18 43.99
N PHE A 48 -31.98 35.15 43.33
CA PHE A 48 -31.82 34.64 41.97
C PHE A 48 -32.26 33.18 41.77
N ASP A 49 -32.31 32.40 42.85
CA ASP A 49 -32.64 30.97 42.89
C ASP A 49 -33.34 30.71 44.24
N THR A 50 -34.67 30.60 44.21
CA THR A 50 -35.53 30.57 45.39
C THR A 50 -35.35 29.28 46.20
N ASP A 51 -35.10 28.14 45.55
CA ASP A 51 -35.01 26.84 46.21
C ASP A 51 -33.57 26.29 46.35
N ASN A 52 -32.60 27.03 45.82
CA ASN A 52 -31.16 26.84 45.94
C ASN A 52 -30.65 25.54 45.30
N ASP A 53 -31.19 25.16 44.15
CA ASP A 53 -30.77 23.99 43.40
C ASP A 53 -29.71 24.28 42.31
N GLY A 54 -29.41 25.55 42.07
CA GLY A 54 -28.42 26.01 41.11
C GLY A 54 -29.01 26.53 39.80
N MET A 55 -30.32 26.42 39.60
CA MET A 55 -31.05 26.98 38.46
C MET A 55 -31.75 28.30 38.85
N PRO A 56 -31.77 29.33 37.98
CA PRO A 56 -32.45 30.58 38.28
C PRO A 56 -33.95 30.46 38.06
N ASP A 57 -34.72 31.14 38.92
CA ASP A 57 -36.18 31.03 38.89
C ASP A 57 -36.76 31.44 37.52
N GLY A 58 -36.18 32.49 36.92
CA GLY A 58 -36.56 32.95 35.59
C GLY A 58 -36.24 32.03 34.44
N TRP A 59 -35.13 31.29 34.50
CA TRP A 59 -34.84 30.28 33.48
C TRP A 59 -35.82 29.11 33.63
N GLU A 60 -36.01 28.59 34.84
CA GLU A 60 -36.93 27.48 35.08
C GLU A 60 -38.36 27.82 34.63
N TYR A 61 -38.85 29.02 34.96
CA TYR A 61 -40.19 29.45 34.57
C TYR A 61 -40.36 29.52 33.05
N LEU A 62 -39.36 30.04 32.34
CA LEU A 62 -39.39 30.17 30.88
C LEU A 62 -39.26 28.82 30.17
N SER A 63 -38.46 27.91 30.72
CA SER A 63 -38.27 26.53 30.23
C SER A 63 -39.41 25.58 30.64
N GLY A 64 -40.36 26.03 31.47
CA GLY A 64 -41.49 25.21 31.91
C GLY A 64 -41.18 24.22 33.04
N ILE A 65 -40.04 24.40 33.70
CA ILE A 65 -39.62 23.74 34.93
C ILE A 65 -40.22 24.50 36.14
N HIS A 66 -40.24 23.87 37.31
CA HIS A 66 -40.91 24.42 38.48
C HIS A 66 -39.93 25.20 39.38
N PRO A 67 -39.99 26.56 39.45
CA PRO A 67 -38.96 27.42 40.07
C PRO A 67 -38.83 27.41 41.60
N ASN A 68 -39.45 26.44 42.26
CA ASN A 68 -39.50 26.35 43.73
C ASN A 68 -39.67 24.87 44.13
N ASP A 69 -39.15 23.98 43.29
CA ASP A 69 -39.04 22.54 43.52
C ASP A 69 -37.63 22.05 43.18
N GLY A 70 -36.66 22.40 44.03
CA GLY A 70 -35.25 22.06 43.84
C GLY A 70 -34.88 20.58 43.88
N SER A 71 -35.86 19.68 43.76
CA SER A 71 -35.62 18.27 43.45
C SER A 71 -35.65 17.97 41.95
N ASN A 72 -36.10 18.90 41.12
CA ASN A 72 -36.16 18.75 39.67
C ASN A 72 -34.82 19.04 38.97
N ALA A 73 -33.83 19.64 39.65
CA ALA A 73 -32.48 19.84 39.10
C ALA A 73 -31.84 18.54 38.56
N ASP A 74 -32.06 17.42 39.27
CA ASP A 74 -31.53 16.10 38.91
C ASP A 74 -32.46 15.30 37.96
N ASP A 75 -33.61 15.87 37.57
CA ASP A 75 -34.53 15.26 36.61
C ASP A 75 -34.01 15.48 35.18
N ASP A 76 -34.30 14.51 34.31
CA ASP A 76 -33.98 14.51 32.88
C ASP A 76 -35.31 14.14 32.16
N PRO A 77 -36.12 15.15 31.78
CA PRO A 77 -37.49 14.95 31.31
C PRO A 77 -37.60 14.45 29.87
N ASP A 78 -36.61 14.76 29.04
CA ASP A 78 -36.56 14.58 27.59
C ASP A 78 -35.60 13.47 27.14
N PHE A 79 -34.75 12.96 28.03
CA PHE A 79 -33.91 11.77 27.86
C PHE A 79 -32.91 11.90 26.71
N ASP A 80 -32.19 13.00 26.68
CA ASP A 80 -31.26 13.39 25.62
C ASP A 80 -29.77 13.13 25.96
N GLY A 81 -29.48 12.73 27.21
CA GLY A 81 -28.18 12.20 27.62
C GLY A 81 -27.67 11.04 26.75
N TYR A 82 -26.34 10.87 26.69
CA TYR A 82 -25.67 10.00 25.72
C TYR A 82 -24.62 9.08 26.34
N ASP A 83 -24.64 7.81 25.92
CA ASP A 83 -23.68 6.74 26.28
C ASP A 83 -22.30 7.05 25.69
N SER A 84 -21.51 7.81 26.43
CA SER A 84 -20.26 8.42 25.98
C SER A 84 -19.11 7.42 25.94
N ASP A 85 -19.12 6.42 26.82
CA ASP A 85 -18.10 5.36 26.84
C ASP A 85 -18.49 4.11 26.03
N GLY A 86 -19.75 4.04 25.58
CA GLY A 86 -20.27 3.01 24.68
C GLY A 86 -20.53 1.67 25.38
N ASP A 87 -20.63 1.65 26.70
CA ASP A 87 -20.85 0.46 27.51
C ASP A 87 -22.33 0.18 27.86
N GLY A 88 -23.19 1.19 27.65
CA GLY A 88 -24.64 1.18 27.83
C GLY A 88 -25.43 0.41 26.77
N GLY A 89 -24.84 0.19 25.60
CA GLY A 89 -25.42 -0.52 24.46
C GLY A 89 -25.81 -1.99 24.72
N VAL A 90 -27.12 -2.28 24.73
CA VAL A 90 -27.64 -3.65 24.89
C VAL A 90 -27.75 -4.36 23.54
N ARG A 91 -26.82 -5.30 23.30
CA ARG A 91 -26.69 -6.04 22.03
C ARG A 91 -27.01 -7.53 22.15
N TYR A 92 -27.42 -8.16 21.05
CA TYR A 92 -27.56 -9.64 20.94
C TYR A 92 -26.47 -10.24 20.05
N SER A 93 -25.39 -10.72 20.67
CA SER A 93 -24.18 -11.15 19.96
C SER A 93 -24.20 -12.60 19.44
N ASP A 94 -25.03 -13.48 20.00
CA ASP A 94 -25.03 -14.91 19.66
C ASP A 94 -25.52 -15.20 18.22
N MET A 95 -26.43 -14.36 17.67
CA MET A 95 -27.01 -14.42 16.31
C MET A 95 -27.07 -15.82 15.66
N ILE A 96 -27.75 -16.78 16.30
CA ILE A 96 -27.88 -18.15 15.77
C ILE A 96 -29.08 -18.24 14.81
N GLY A 97 -28.87 -17.88 13.54
CA GLY A 97 -29.93 -17.88 12.54
C GLY A 97 -30.89 -16.68 12.69
N VAL A 98 -32.06 -16.75 12.03
CA VAL A 98 -33.02 -15.64 11.98
C VAL A 98 -33.55 -15.34 13.39
N SER A 99 -33.22 -14.16 13.89
CA SER A 99 -33.48 -13.75 15.27
C SER A 99 -34.39 -12.52 15.26
N THR A 100 -35.55 -12.63 15.92
CA THR A 100 -36.61 -11.59 15.91
C THR A 100 -36.97 -11.15 17.31
N ILE A 101 -37.31 -9.88 17.49
CA ILE A 101 -37.72 -9.34 18.79
C ILE A 101 -39.10 -9.89 19.16
N GLN A 102 -39.20 -10.61 20.27
CA GLN A 102 -40.43 -11.27 20.71
C GLN A 102 -41.23 -10.43 21.71
N SER A 103 -40.55 -9.73 22.61
CA SER A 103 -41.16 -8.83 23.58
C SER A 103 -40.10 -7.95 24.23
N ILE A 104 -40.45 -6.70 24.49
CA ILE A 104 -39.66 -5.74 25.27
C ILE A 104 -40.33 -5.64 26.65
N VAL A 105 -39.55 -5.65 27.74
CA VAL A 105 -40.06 -5.70 29.13
C VAL A 105 -39.72 -4.47 29.96
N VAL A 106 -39.18 -3.44 29.32
CA VAL A 106 -38.86 -2.12 29.87
C VAL A 106 -39.47 -1.05 28.98
N ASP A 107 -39.78 0.10 29.58
CA ASP A 107 -40.20 1.31 28.87
C ASP A 107 -39.10 2.39 29.01
N ILE A 108 -39.14 3.42 28.16
CA ILE A 108 -38.22 4.58 28.27
C ILE A 108 -38.43 5.24 29.65
N GLY A 109 -37.34 5.61 30.31
CA GLY A 109 -37.32 6.13 31.67
C GLY A 109 -37.36 5.06 32.78
N ASP A 110 -37.31 3.76 32.45
CA ASP A 110 -37.15 2.72 33.49
C ASP A 110 -35.69 2.62 33.96
N TYR A 111 -35.46 2.65 35.27
CA TYR A 111 -34.16 2.31 35.85
C TYR A 111 -33.92 0.78 35.86
N VAL A 112 -32.80 0.35 35.29
CA VAL A 112 -32.39 -1.05 35.17
C VAL A 112 -31.08 -1.33 35.91
N GLN A 113 -30.98 -2.51 36.53
CA GLN A 113 -29.74 -2.97 37.17
C GLN A 113 -28.93 -3.84 36.21
N VAL A 114 -27.61 -3.94 36.41
CA VAL A 114 -26.73 -4.89 35.72
C VAL A 114 -27.35 -6.29 35.68
N ASN A 115 -27.27 -6.98 34.54
CA ASN A 115 -27.82 -8.31 34.29
C ASN A 115 -29.36 -8.42 34.37
N LYS A 116 -30.09 -7.31 34.31
CA LYS A 116 -31.55 -7.32 34.21
C LYS A 116 -31.98 -7.71 32.80
N THR A 117 -32.93 -8.62 32.67
CA THR A 117 -33.53 -8.94 31.36
C THR A 117 -34.43 -7.80 30.92
N VAL A 118 -34.13 -7.21 29.76
CA VAL A 118 -34.83 -6.03 29.20
C VAL A 118 -35.62 -6.34 27.93
N LEU A 119 -35.23 -7.38 27.20
CA LEU A 119 -35.99 -7.88 26.05
C LEU A 119 -35.79 -9.38 25.85
N TRP A 120 -36.67 -9.97 25.05
CA TRP A 120 -36.59 -11.37 24.64
C TRP A 120 -36.45 -11.46 23.12
N VAL A 121 -35.40 -12.13 22.66
CA VAL A 121 -35.17 -12.44 21.25
C VAL A 121 -35.63 -13.86 20.99
N ARG A 122 -36.40 -14.07 19.92
CA ARG A 122 -36.80 -15.39 19.45
C ARG A 122 -35.93 -15.80 18.28
N THR A 123 -35.27 -16.95 18.41
CA THR A 123 -34.37 -17.50 17.40
C THR A 123 -34.66 -18.98 17.13
N VAL A 124 -34.07 -19.56 16.09
CA VAL A 124 -34.26 -20.98 15.71
C VAL A 124 -33.01 -21.79 16.05
N GLN A 125 -33.13 -22.67 17.04
CA GLN A 125 -32.07 -23.59 17.45
C GLN A 125 -32.58 -25.03 17.30
N ASP A 126 -31.83 -25.89 16.60
CA ASP A 126 -32.20 -27.29 16.36
C ASP A 126 -33.62 -27.51 15.78
N SER A 127 -34.07 -26.61 14.89
CA SER A 127 -35.42 -26.61 14.28
C SER A 127 -36.59 -26.33 15.25
N GLU A 128 -36.31 -25.85 16.47
CA GLU A 128 -37.32 -25.33 17.40
C GLU A 128 -37.13 -23.83 17.66
N TYR A 129 -38.23 -23.13 17.92
CA TYR A 129 -38.18 -21.72 18.30
C TYR A 129 -37.84 -21.59 19.80
N VAL A 130 -36.78 -20.86 20.11
CA VAL A 130 -36.31 -20.62 21.48
C VAL A 130 -36.31 -19.12 21.75
N ASN A 131 -36.77 -18.72 22.94
CA ASN A 131 -36.72 -17.34 23.41
C ASN A 131 -35.51 -17.17 24.33
N ILE A 132 -34.63 -16.24 23.98
CA ILE A 132 -33.39 -15.94 24.69
C ILE A 132 -33.57 -14.58 25.39
N PRO A 133 -33.32 -14.50 26.71
CA PRO A 133 -33.36 -13.23 27.42
C PRO A 133 -32.10 -12.43 27.14
N VAL A 134 -32.24 -11.22 26.61
CA VAL A 134 -31.16 -10.25 26.46
C VAL A 134 -31.13 -9.39 27.71
N LYS A 135 -29.93 -9.16 28.24
CA LYS A 135 -29.70 -8.53 29.54
C LYS A 135 -28.82 -7.30 29.39
N THR A 136 -29.01 -6.35 30.30
CA THR A 136 -28.16 -5.15 30.42
C THR A 136 -26.77 -5.50 30.92
N LEU A 137 -25.78 -4.74 30.45
CA LEU A 137 -24.39 -4.86 30.85
C LEU A 137 -24.09 -3.92 32.03
N THR A 138 -24.66 -2.72 32.00
CA THR A 138 -24.53 -1.67 33.02
C THR A 138 -25.84 -1.42 33.77
N ALA A 139 -25.80 -0.54 34.77
CA ALA A 139 -26.95 -0.10 35.53
C ALA A 139 -27.18 1.38 35.26
N GLY A 140 -28.39 1.74 34.88
CA GLY A 140 -28.72 3.08 34.44
C GLY A 140 -30.18 3.19 34.01
N TRP A 141 -30.48 4.22 33.24
CA TRP A 141 -31.82 4.54 32.77
C TRP A 141 -31.96 4.20 31.29
N VAL A 142 -33.14 3.72 30.90
CA VAL A 142 -33.42 3.36 29.50
C VAL A 142 -33.80 4.62 28.71
N TYR A 143 -32.92 5.10 27.82
CA TYR A 143 -33.14 6.33 27.04
C TYR A 143 -33.70 6.00 25.65
N HIS A 144 -33.04 5.08 24.94
CA HIS A 144 -33.48 4.69 23.58
C HIS A 144 -33.84 3.21 23.48
N ILE A 145 -34.90 2.94 22.72
CA ILE A 145 -35.31 1.60 22.30
C ILE A 145 -35.35 1.59 20.76
N ASN A 146 -34.30 1.08 20.14
CA ASN A 146 -34.07 1.16 18.68
C ASN A 146 -34.79 0.07 17.88
N VAL A 147 -35.59 -0.76 18.55
CA VAL A 147 -36.26 -1.92 17.93
C VAL A 147 -37.72 -2.05 18.36
N ASN A 148 -38.55 -2.54 17.45
CA ASN A 148 -39.95 -2.87 17.73
C ASN A 148 -40.16 -4.38 17.84
N VAL A 149 -41.24 -4.77 18.52
CA VAL A 149 -41.66 -6.17 18.59
C VAL A 149 -41.99 -6.69 17.19
N GLY A 150 -41.24 -7.69 16.73
CA GLY A 150 -41.34 -8.29 15.40
C GLY A 150 -40.17 -7.98 14.47
N ASP A 151 -39.31 -7.03 14.82
CA ASP A 151 -38.15 -6.66 14.01
C ASP A 151 -37.08 -7.77 14.04
N GLU A 152 -36.32 -7.89 12.95
CA GLU A 152 -35.18 -8.81 12.85
C GLU A 152 -33.92 -8.10 13.33
N VAL A 153 -33.13 -8.78 14.15
CA VAL A 153 -31.80 -8.30 14.57
C VAL A 153 -30.84 -8.53 13.40
N SER A 154 -30.37 -7.45 12.79
CA SER A 154 -29.60 -7.48 11.55
C SER A 154 -28.09 -7.66 11.78
N SER A 155 -27.59 -7.21 12.93
CA SER A 155 -26.16 -7.24 13.28
C SER A 155 -25.93 -7.52 14.76
N ARG A 156 -24.79 -8.15 15.08
CA ARG A 156 -24.31 -8.35 16.46
C ARG A 156 -23.84 -7.05 17.12
N LEU A 157 -23.57 -6.03 16.30
CA LEU A 157 -23.12 -4.71 16.73
C LEU A 157 -24.30 -3.73 16.87
N GLN A 158 -25.52 -4.15 16.52
CA GLN A 158 -26.70 -3.31 16.61
C GLN A 158 -27.10 -3.13 18.08
N ASP A 159 -27.13 -1.89 18.54
CA ASP A 159 -27.72 -1.51 19.83
C ASP A 159 -29.23 -1.60 19.77
N LEU A 160 -29.80 -2.51 20.58
CA LEU A 160 -31.24 -2.74 20.64
C LEU A 160 -31.91 -1.77 21.61
N ILE A 161 -31.26 -1.53 22.74
CA ILE A 161 -31.65 -0.58 23.79
C ILE A 161 -30.37 0.11 24.26
N ILE A 162 -30.42 1.42 24.48
CA ILE A 162 -29.33 2.19 25.07
C ILE A 162 -29.71 2.49 26.52
N VAL A 163 -28.81 2.12 27.43
CA VAL A 163 -28.94 2.41 28.86
C VAL A 163 -27.86 3.42 29.22
N VAL A 164 -28.27 4.59 29.67
CA VAL A 164 -27.37 5.69 30.05
C VAL A 164 -27.09 5.60 31.55
N GLU A 165 -25.82 5.66 31.94
CA GLU A 165 -25.41 5.63 33.35
C GLU A 165 -25.80 6.93 34.08
N GLU A 166 -25.74 6.95 35.41
CA GLU A 166 -26.18 8.12 36.20
C GLU A 166 -25.35 9.38 35.90
N ASP A 167 -24.06 9.21 35.62
CA ASP A 167 -23.09 10.26 35.30
C ASP A 167 -23.06 10.66 33.82
N GLU A 168 -23.86 10.02 32.98
CA GLU A 168 -24.01 10.30 31.54
C GLU A 168 -25.38 10.91 31.20
N ARG A 169 -26.24 11.10 32.20
CA ARG A 169 -27.51 11.81 32.03
C ARG A 169 -27.26 13.28 31.75
N PHE A 170 -28.21 13.92 31.09
CA PHE A 170 -28.16 15.36 30.84
C PHE A 170 -29.36 15.98 31.56
N THR A 171 -29.13 16.41 32.79
CA THR A 171 -30.20 16.85 33.69
C THR A 171 -30.61 18.29 33.43
N ASN A 172 -31.74 18.74 33.99
CA ASN A 172 -32.15 20.15 33.95
C ASN A 172 -31.04 21.12 34.39
N LEU A 173 -30.21 20.72 35.36
CA LEU A 173 -29.07 21.52 35.79
C LEU A 173 -27.95 21.53 34.74
N ASP A 174 -27.71 20.42 34.05
CA ASP A 174 -26.71 20.32 32.97
C ASP A 174 -27.16 21.15 31.75
N GLU A 175 -28.44 21.06 31.38
CA GLU A 175 -29.15 21.89 30.40
C GLU A 175 -28.95 23.39 30.65
N PHE A 176 -29.14 23.83 31.90
CA PHE A 176 -28.88 25.22 32.29
C PHE A 176 -27.39 25.58 32.15
N ASN A 177 -26.49 24.66 32.54
CA ASN A 177 -25.05 24.85 32.52
C ASN A 177 -24.40 24.67 31.14
N ALA A 178 -25.12 24.19 30.13
CA ALA A 178 -24.67 24.09 28.72
C ALA A 178 -24.13 25.42 28.16
N ARG A 179 -24.51 26.54 28.79
CA ARG A 179 -24.00 27.89 28.51
C ARG A 179 -22.51 28.10 28.80
N ASP A 180 -21.88 27.23 29.57
CA ASP A 180 -20.45 27.19 29.86
C ASP A 180 -19.90 25.88 29.29
N ARG A 181 -19.71 25.88 27.96
CA ARG A 181 -19.46 24.67 27.18
C ARG A 181 -18.13 24.05 27.56
N ASP A 182 -17.10 24.84 27.84
CA ASP A 182 -15.76 24.35 28.20
C ASP A 182 -15.56 24.15 29.72
N GLY A 183 -16.53 24.58 30.53
CA GLY A 183 -16.53 24.43 31.98
C GLY A 183 -15.47 25.28 32.68
N ASP A 184 -14.99 26.35 32.04
CA ASP A 184 -13.96 27.24 32.58
C ASP A 184 -14.53 28.31 33.54
N GLY A 185 -15.86 28.37 33.68
CA GLY A 185 -16.61 29.30 34.51
C GLY A 185 -16.94 30.62 33.80
N ALA A 186 -16.57 30.78 32.53
CA ALA A 186 -17.01 31.85 31.67
C ALA A 186 -18.11 31.35 30.72
N VAL A 187 -19.22 32.08 30.69
CA VAL A 187 -20.31 31.79 29.76
C VAL A 187 -19.83 32.07 28.33
N ASP A 188 -19.70 31.02 27.52
CA ASP A 188 -19.29 31.03 26.11
C ASP A 188 -20.40 30.51 25.16
N GLY A 189 -21.49 29.97 25.71
CA GLY A 189 -22.64 29.43 24.98
C GLY A 189 -24.00 29.92 25.51
N ARG A 190 -25.03 29.10 25.30
CA ARG A 190 -26.40 29.29 25.79
C ARG A 190 -26.89 28.03 26.50
N SER A 191 -27.89 28.17 27.36
CA SER A 191 -28.63 27.03 27.92
C SER A 191 -29.55 26.44 26.86
N THR A 192 -29.87 25.16 27.03
CA THR A 192 -30.76 24.35 26.19
C THR A 192 -32.18 24.28 26.77
N ASP A 193 -33.13 23.68 26.02
CA ASP A 193 -34.52 23.51 26.46
C ASP A 193 -34.71 22.13 27.13
N PRO A 194 -34.84 22.05 28.47
CA PRO A 194 -34.90 20.79 29.23
C PRO A 194 -36.15 19.92 28.97
N LEU A 195 -37.02 20.34 28.05
CA LEU A 195 -38.20 19.60 27.61
C LEU A 195 -38.12 19.20 26.13
N SER A 196 -37.00 19.51 25.46
CA SER A 196 -36.76 19.26 24.06
C SER A 196 -35.38 18.61 23.90
N PRO A 197 -35.30 17.33 23.53
CA PRO A 197 -34.03 16.60 23.48
C PRO A 197 -33.08 17.04 22.34
N ASP A 198 -33.48 18.05 21.58
CA ASP A 198 -32.83 18.62 20.40
C ASP A 198 -33.40 20.04 20.28
N THR A 199 -32.67 21.03 20.79
CA THR A 199 -33.17 22.40 20.98
C THR A 199 -33.36 23.14 19.65
N ASP A 200 -32.51 22.91 18.66
CA ASP A 200 -32.55 23.62 17.38
C ASP A 200 -33.16 22.81 16.22
N GLY A 201 -33.38 21.51 16.42
CA GLY A 201 -34.06 20.61 15.50
C GLY A 201 -33.20 20.14 14.34
N ASP A 202 -31.87 20.09 14.50
CA ASP A 202 -30.94 19.61 13.47
C ASP A 202 -30.81 18.08 13.41
N GLY A 203 -31.22 17.39 14.48
CA GLY A 203 -31.19 15.94 14.62
C GLY A 203 -30.06 15.39 15.49
N LEU A 204 -29.21 16.24 16.07
CA LEU A 204 -28.26 15.91 17.12
C LEU A 204 -28.91 16.18 18.49
N LEU A 205 -28.53 15.41 19.51
CA LEU A 205 -29.07 15.59 20.86
C LEU A 205 -28.24 16.63 21.60
N ASP A 206 -28.89 17.51 22.37
CA ASP A 206 -28.22 18.57 23.14
C ASP A 206 -27.11 18.00 24.04
N GLY A 207 -27.39 16.88 24.71
CA GLY A 207 -26.42 16.13 25.51
C GLY A 207 -25.18 15.63 24.73
N ILE A 208 -25.28 15.35 23.42
CA ILE A 208 -24.12 14.99 22.58
C ILE A 208 -23.29 16.24 22.27
N GLU A 209 -23.95 17.34 21.93
CA GLU A 209 -23.32 18.60 21.53
C GLU A 209 -22.48 19.22 22.64
N VAL A 210 -23.03 19.22 23.85
CA VAL A 210 -22.41 19.85 25.02
C VAL A 210 -21.29 18.97 25.60
N ASN A 211 -21.53 17.66 25.73
CA ASN A 211 -20.50 16.74 26.22
C ASN A 211 -19.34 16.62 25.22
N GLY A 212 -19.69 16.60 23.94
CA GLY A 212 -18.79 16.50 22.81
C GLY A 212 -18.42 15.07 22.44
N TRP A 213 -17.94 14.90 21.21
CA TRP A 213 -17.49 13.63 20.66
C TRP A 213 -16.07 13.75 20.12
N THR A 214 -15.40 12.61 19.91
CA THR A 214 -14.06 12.60 19.36
C THR A 214 -14.08 12.24 17.88
N ILE A 215 -13.51 13.09 17.05
CA ILE A 215 -13.22 12.80 15.64
C ILE A 215 -11.72 12.62 15.44
N ARG A 216 -11.34 12.02 14.31
CA ARG A 216 -9.96 11.87 13.87
C ARG A 216 -9.76 12.68 12.61
N ILE A 217 -8.80 13.58 12.65
CA ILE A 217 -8.41 14.44 11.52
C ILE A 217 -7.01 14.05 11.08
N VAL A 218 -6.80 14.03 9.77
CA VAL A 218 -5.50 13.86 9.14
C VAL A 218 -5.10 15.20 8.51
N ASP A 219 -4.18 15.93 9.14
CA ASP A 219 -3.72 17.26 8.72
C ASP A 219 -2.18 17.40 8.93
N HIS A 220 -1.39 16.87 7.99
CA HIS A 220 0.07 16.69 8.15
C HIS A 220 0.47 15.84 9.38
N GLY A 221 -0.42 14.96 9.79
CA GLY A 221 -0.33 14.11 10.98
C GLY A 221 -1.69 13.53 11.31
N VAL A 222 -1.79 12.69 12.33
CA VAL A 222 -3.09 12.18 12.80
C VAL A 222 -3.33 12.73 14.20
N ARG A 223 -4.43 13.49 14.37
CA ARG A 223 -4.86 14.00 15.68
C ARG A 223 -6.31 13.63 15.96
N ASP A 224 -6.58 13.30 17.22
CA ASP A 224 -7.93 13.09 17.71
C ASP A 224 -8.39 14.39 18.41
N VAL A 225 -9.57 14.91 18.04
CA VAL A 225 -10.10 16.20 18.50
C VAL A 225 -11.46 15.99 19.15
N ILE A 226 -11.68 16.63 20.30
CA ILE A 226 -13.00 16.67 20.93
C ILE A 226 -13.75 17.85 20.32
N VAL A 227 -14.86 17.55 19.64
CA VAL A 227 -15.76 18.52 19.00
C VAL A 227 -16.95 18.77 19.90
N ARG A 228 -17.38 20.03 20.00
CA ARG A 228 -18.58 20.45 20.73
C ARG A 228 -19.30 21.53 19.93
N SER A 229 -20.51 21.25 19.48
CA SER A 229 -21.36 22.17 18.70
C SER A 229 -22.26 23.05 19.60
N ASP A 230 -22.93 24.04 19.01
CA ASP A 230 -23.91 24.93 19.65
C ASP A 230 -25.33 24.36 19.51
N PRO A 231 -25.92 23.78 20.57
CA PRO A 231 -27.25 23.16 20.52
C PRO A 231 -28.40 24.13 20.24
N GLY A 232 -28.11 25.45 20.23
CA GLY A 232 -29.05 26.48 19.80
C GLY A 232 -28.90 26.89 18.34
N ALA A 233 -28.03 26.24 17.56
CA ALA A 233 -27.68 26.61 16.20
C ALA A 233 -27.48 25.40 15.28
N TYR A 234 -28.48 25.18 14.43
CA TYR A 234 -28.56 24.11 13.42
C TYR A 234 -27.29 23.78 12.60
N ASP A 235 -26.35 24.71 12.52
CA ASP A 235 -25.10 24.64 11.76
C ASP A 235 -24.15 25.63 12.46
N THR A 236 -23.26 25.08 13.30
CA THR A 236 -22.48 25.84 14.28
C THR A 236 -21.45 26.75 13.60
N ASP A 237 -20.70 26.23 12.61
CA ASP A 237 -19.67 26.99 11.92
C ASP A 237 -20.16 27.73 10.67
N ARG A 238 -21.31 27.34 10.12
CA ARG A 238 -22.00 27.91 8.95
C ARG A 238 -21.38 27.55 7.61
N ASP A 239 -20.82 26.36 7.46
CA ASP A 239 -20.36 25.83 6.17
C ASP A 239 -21.51 25.27 5.29
N GLY A 240 -22.65 24.93 5.91
CA GLY A 240 -23.85 24.42 5.24
C GLY A 240 -24.15 22.94 5.53
N LEU A 241 -23.31 22.25 6.28
CA LEU A 241 -23.62 21.00 6.97
C LEU A 241 -24.31 21.31 8.30
N SER A 242 -25.18 20.41 8.77
CA SER A 242 -25.69 20.53 10.14
C SER A 242 -24.82 19.73 11.07
N ASP A 243 -24.77 20.10 12.34
CA ASP A 243 -23.91 19.47 13.34
C ASP A 243 -24.22 17.96 13.43
N ALA A 244 -25.49 17.57 13.26
CA ALA A 244 -25.93 16.19 13.12
C ALA A 244 -25.33 15.43 11.90
N VAL A 245 -25.24 16.09 10.74
CA VAL A 245 -24.65 15.49 9.52
C VAL A 245 -23.16 15.28 9.72
N GLU A 246 -22.50 16.23 10.37
CA GLU A 246 -21.08 16.14 10.68
C GLU A 246 -20.77 15.02 11.65
N TYR A 247 -21.64 14.81 12.64
CA TYR A 247 -21.51 13.72 13.60
C TYR A 247 -21.79 12.33 12.98
N TYR A 248 -22.86 12.18 12.19
CA TYR A 248 -23.33 10.87 11.73
C TYR A 248 -22.82 10.45 10.35
N GLU A 249 -22.49 11.38 9.46
CA GLU A 249 -22.23 11.11 8.05
C GLU A 249 -20.80 11.47 7.61
N THR A 250 -20.36 12.72 7.83
CA THR A 250 -19.06 13.21 7.29
C THR A 250 -17.90 13.07 8.28
N PHE A 251 -18.17 12.96 9.58
CA PHE A 251 -17.16 12.88 10.65
C PHE A 251 -16.21 14.08 10.70
N THR A 252 -16.74 15.26 10.37
CA THR A 252 -16.04 16.55 10.35
C THR A 252 -16.22 17.32 11.66
N ASN A 253 -15.52 18.45 11.78
CA ASN A 253 -15.54 19.31 12.95
C ASN A 253 -16.58 20.41 12.80
N ALA A 254 -17.74 20.26 13.45
CA ALA A 254 -18.83 21.24 13.44
C ALA A 254 -18.52 22.67 13.92
N THR A 255 -17.29 22.92 14.37
CA THR A 255 -16.83 24.26 14.77
C THR A 255 -15.84 24.88 13.79
N ASP A 256 -15.46 24.15 12.73
CA ASP A 256 -14.40 24.53 11.80
C ASP A 256 -14.75 24.07 10.38
N LYS A 257 -14.96 25.04 9.49
CA LYS A 257 -15.50 24.83 8.13
C LYS A 257 -14.62 24.03 7.18
N ASP A 258 -13.37 23.85 7.57
CA ASP A 258 -12.27 23.27 6.80
C ASP A 258 -11.49 22.42 7.80
N THR A 259 -12.01 21.21 8.02
CA THR A 259 -11.65 20.37 9.16
C THR A 259 -10.18 19.93 9.11
N ASP A 260 -9.67 19.63 7.93
CA ASP A 260 -8.30 19.18 7.70
C ASP A 260 -7.34 20.28 7.19
N SER A 261 -7.84 21.49 6.95
CA SER A 261 -7.06 22.69 6.65
C SER A 261 -6.30 22.64 5.32
N ASP A 262 -6.81 21.90 4.34
CA ASP A 262 -6.27 21.81 2.98
C ASP A 262 -6.71 22.98 2.06
N GLY A 263 -7.66 23.79 2.54
CA GLY A 263 -8.20 24.95 1.84
C GLY A 263 -9.54 24.72 1.14
N LEU A 264 -10.17 23.56 1.31
CA LEU A 264 -11.52 23.22 0.90
C LEU A 264 -12.48 23.32 2.10
N GLU A 265 -13.75 23.64 1.83
CA GLU A 265 -14.77 23.65 2.89
C GLU A 265 -15.43 22.27 2.95
N ASP A 266 -15.72 21.76 4.16
CA ASP A 266 -16.25 20.40 4.39
C ASP A 266 -17.51 20.12 3.56
N PHE A 267 -18.45 21.08 3.50
CA PHE A 267 -19.63 21.01 2.63
C PHE A 267 -19.28 20.80 1.14
N THR A 268 -18.23 21.47 0.66
CA THR A 268 -17.80 21.39 -0.75
C THR A 268 -17.28 19.99 -1.05
N GLU A 269 -16.48 19.42 -0.15
CA GLU A 269 -15.88 18.11 -0.33
C GLU A 269 -16.89 16.98 -0.18
N ALA A 270 -17.79 17.05 0.80
CA ALA A 270 -18.74 15.99 1.10
C ALA A 270 -20.02 16.04 0.24
N ILE A 271 -20.50 17.23 -0.15
CA ILE A 271 -21.83 17.41 -0.75
C ILE A 271 -21.82 18.04 -2.14
N ASP A 272 -21.08 19.14 -2.38
CA ASP A 272 -21.07 19.81 -3.70
C ASP A 272 -20.25 19.02 -4.72
N GLY A 273 -19.05 18.59 -4.31
CA GLY A 273 -18.09 17.83 -5.07
C GLY A 273 -17.40 18.63 -6.18
N PHE A 274 -16.47 17.95 -6.85
CA PHE A 274 -15.63 18.50 -7.92
C PHE A 274 -15.93 17.83 -9.24
N ILE A 275 -15.55 18.45 -10.36
CA ILE A 275 -15.81 17.91 -11.71
C ILE A 275 -14.50 17.58 -12.41
N TRP A 276 -14.26 16.29 -12.65
CA TRP A 276 -13.16 15.80 -13.49
C TRP A 276 -13.69 15.11 -14.73
N ASN A 277 -13.24 15.54 -15.92
CA ASN A 277 -13.65 14.96 -17.21
C ASN A 277 -15.19 14.78 -17.41
N GLY A 278 -16.00 15.59 -16.72
CA GLY A 278 -17.47 15.58 -16.79
C GLY A 278 -18.18 14.66 -15.79
N SER A 279 -17.44 14.00 -14.88
CA SER A 279 -17.96 13.24 -13.75
C SER A 279 -17.77 14.03 -12.46
N VAL A 280 -18.70 13.88 -11.51
CA VAL A 280 -18.57 14.48 -10.17
C VAL A 280 -17.86 13.49 -9.26
N TYR A 281 -16.91 13.97 -8.46
CA TYR A 281 -16.21 13.23 -7.41
C TYR A 281 -16.15 14.06 -6.12
N PHE A 282 -15.77 13.44 -5.02
CA PHE A 282 -15.76 14.00 -3.67
C PHE A 282 -14.44 13.61 -3.00
N THR A 283 -13.89 14.49 -2.18
CA THR A 283 -12.70 14.24 -1.35
C THR A 283 -13.12 13.96 0.09
N ASN A 284 -12.17 13.60 0.94
CA ASN A 284 -12.42 13.32 2.33
C ASN A 284 -12.12 14.55 3.20
N ALA A 285 -13.15 15.29 3.59
CA ALA A 285 -13.04 16.50 4.42
C ALA A 285 -12.33 16.37 5.79
N SER A 286 -12.00 15.15 6.20
CA SER A 286 -11.24 14.88 7.42
C SER A 286 -9.77 14.52 7.15
N ALA A 287 -9.35 14.52 5.90
CA ALA A 287 -8.03 14.11 5.46
C ALA A 287 -7.53 14.95 4.27
N PHE A 288 -6.53 15.79 4.55
CA PHE A 288 -5.98 16.78 3.62
C PHE A 288 -5.43 16.26 2.28
N ASP A 289 -5.28 14.94 2.17
CA ASP A 289 -4.68 14.20 1.04
C ASP A 289 -5.43 12.85 0.93
N SER A 290 -6.43 12.81 0.06
CA SER A 290 -7.39 11.70 -0.03
C SER A 290 -6.79 10.44 -0.66
N ASP A 291 -5.88 10.57 -1.63
CA ASP A 291 -5.24 9.44 -2.30
C ASP A 291 -3.80 9.13 -1.82
N ASN A 292 -3.27 9.94 -0.92
CA ASN A 292 -1.99 9.79 -0.23
C ASN A 292 -0.78 9.82 -1.17
N ASP A 293 -0.82 10.67 -2.19
CA ASP A 293 0.26 10.86 -3.15
C ASP A 293 1.24 11.98 -2.73
N GLY A 294 0.88 12.74 -1.69
CA GLY A 294 1.68 13.82 -1.13
C GLY A 294 1.31 15.23 -1.60
N LEU A 295 0.30 15.38 -2.46
CA LEU A 295 -0.38 16.63 -2.77
C LEU A 295 -1.60 16.82 -1.86
N GLU A 296 -1.97 18.07 -1.63
CA GLU A 296 -3.14 18.40 -0.80
C GLU A 296 -4.37 18.48 -1.71
N ASP A 297 -5.50 17.90 -1.30
CA ASP A 297 -6.73 17.83 -2.13
C ASP A 297 -7.13 19.24 -2.66
N GLY A 298 -7.03 20.25 -1.80
CA GLY A 298 -7.26 21.66 -2.13
C GLY A 298 -6.33 22.25 -3.20
N GLU A 299 -5.07 21.80 -3.28
CA GLU A 299 -4.15 22.17 -4.35
C GLU A 299 -4.57 21.51 -5.67
N GLU A 300 -4.90 20.22 -5.62
CA GLU A 300 -5.17 19.42 -6.80
C GLU A 300 -6.45 19.86 -7.52
N VAL A 301 -7.43 20.41 -6.79
CA VAL A 301 -8.67 20.94 -7.38
C VAL A 301 -8.60 22.42 -7.74
N VAL A 302 -7.64 23.17 -7.21
CA VAL A 302 -7.43 24.60 -7.49
C VAL A 302 -5.96 24.89 -7.79
N ASP A 303 -5.67 25.33 -9.03
CA ASP A 303 -4.35 25.77 -9.53
C ASP A 303 -3.44 26.36 -8.44
N GLY A 304 -2.55 25.49 -7.95
CA GLY A 304 -1.81 25.63 -6.70
C GLY A 304 -0.45 26.30 -6.83
N GLN A 305 0.53 25.80 -6.06
CA GLN A 305 1.90 26.30 -6.11
C GLN A 305 2.69 25.71 -7.28
N ASP A 306 2.38 24.49 -7.66
CA ASP A 306 3.02 23.73 -8.74
C ASP A 306 2.48 24.04 -10.15
N GLN A 307 1.30 24.67 -10.21
CA GLN A 307 0.54 25.07 -11.40
C GLN A 307 -0.19 23.93 -12.14
N TYR A 308 -0.36 22.77 -11.48
CA TYR A 308 -1.11 21.64 -12.01
C TYR A 308 -2.45 21.50 -11.28
N ILE A 309 -3.38 20.80 -11.93
CA ILE A 309 -4.68 20.43 -11.37
C ILE A 309 -4.81 18.95 -11.71
N THR A 310 -4.52 18.11 -10.72
CA THR A 310 -4.55 16.64 -10.75
C THR A 310 -5.86 16.14 -10.15
N HIS A 311 -5.99 14.83 -10.02
CA HIS A 311 -7.21 14.23 -9.50
C HIS A 311 -7.00 13.76 -8.06
N ALA A 312 -7.51 14.55 -7.10
CA ALA A 312 -7.48 14.34 -5.64
C ALA A 312 -8.11 13.06 -5.05
N ASN A 313 -8.20 11.97 -5.81
CA ASN A 313 -8.61 10.64 -5.34
C ASN A 313 -7.97 9.56 -6.23
N ASN A 314 -7.01 9.95 -7.05
CA ASN A 314 -6.29 9.14 -7.99
C ASN A 314 -4.86 9.66 -8.07
N ALA A 315 -4.02 9.09 -7.20
CA ALA A 315 -2.62 9.41 -7.02
C ALA A 315 -1.73 9.41 -8.28
N ASP A 316 -2.21 8.96 -9.43
CA ASP A 316 -1.50 8.90 -10.72
C ASP A 316 -2.49 9.31 -11.82
N SER A 317 -2.58 10.61 -12.07
CA SER A 317 -3.62 11.25 -12.88
C SER A 317 -3.55 10.90 -14.37
N ASP A 318 -2.37 10.62 -14.88
CA ASP A 318 -2.14 10.25 -16.29
C ASP A 318 -1.86 8.76 -16.54
N ALA A 319 -1.82 7.97 -15.46
CA ALA A 319 -1.74 6.52 -15.42
C ALA A 319 -0.44 5.96 -16.01
N ASP A 320 0.69 6.58 -15.68
CA ASP A 320 2.01 6.19 -16.18
C ASP A 320 2.86 5.40 -15.17
N GLY A 321 2.38 5.29 -13.92
CA GLY A 321 3.01 4.56 -12.82
C GLY A 321 3.83 5.43 -11.87
N LEU A 322 3.94 6.74 -12.09
CA LEU A 322 4.48 7.71 -11.14
C LEU A 322 3.31 8.41 -10.42
N ASP A 323 3.48 8.69 -9.13
CA ASP A 323 2.48 9.43 -8.37
C ASP A 323 2.58 10.94 -8.66
N ASP A 324 1.46 11.66 -8.70
CA ASP A 324 1.43 13.07 -9.12
C ASP A 324 2.34 13.91 -8.19
N GLY A 325 2.23 13.70 -6.87
CA GLY A 325 3.15 14.27 -5.88
C GLY A 325 4.63 13.89 -6.09
N GLY A 326 4.91 12.69 -6.59
CA GLY A 326 6.26 12.24 -7.00
C GLY A 326 6.81 13.02 -8.19
N GLU A 327 5.96 13.43 -9.11
CA GLU A 327 6.36 14.21 -10.28
C GLU A 327 6.71 15.65 -9.93
N VAL A 328 5.88 16.29 -9.10
CA VAL A 328 5.99 17.73 -8.84
C VAL A 328 6.77 18.08 -7.57
N LEU A 329 6.57 17.37 -6.47
CA LEU A 329 7.18 17.68 -5.16
C LEU A 329 8.39 16.80 -4.87
N TYR A 330 8.27 15.50 -5.13
CA TYR A 330 9.23 14.49 -4.72
C TYR A 330 9.93 13.84 -5.90
N VAL A 331 10.70 14.63 -6.66
CA VAL A 331 11.50 14.08 -7.76
C VAL A 331 12.32 12.87 -7.27
N PRO A 332 12.03 11.62 -7.74
CA PRO A 332 12.56 10.39 -7.13
C PRO A 332 14.08 10.28 -7.14
N ARG A 333 14.74 11.04 -8.03
CA ARG A 333 16.17 11.02 -8.28
C ARG A 333 16.80 12.41 -8.14
N PRO A 334 17.97 12.54 -7.50
CA PRO A 334 18.69 13.81 -7.42
C PRO A 334 19.02 14.40 -8.81
N TRP A 335 19.01 15.73 -8.92
CA TRP A 335 19.32 16.51 -10.14
C TRP A 335 18.43 16.28 -11.36
N GLN A 336 17.37 15.51 -11.23
CA GLN A 336 16.35 15.46 -12.26
C GLN A 336 15.35 16.62 -12.10
N SER A 337 14.70 17.00 -13.19
CA SER A 337 13.64 17.99 -13.15
C SER A 337 12.28 17.31 -12.96
N PRO A 338 11.27 18.01 -12.42
CA PRO A 338 9.89 17.54 -12.39
C PRO A 338 9.40 17.11 -13.78
N THR A 339 8.57 16.08 -13.80
CA THR A 339 7.75 15.67 -14.96
C THR A 339 6.38 16.36 -14.88
N ASN A 340 5.44 16.00 -15.75
CA ASN A 340 4.14 16.64 -15.81
C ASN A 340 3.04 15.61 -15.49
N PRO A 341 2.34 15.74 -14.35
CA PRO A 341 1.39 14.74 -13.85
C PRO A 341 0.10 14.57 -14.65
N LEU A 342 -0.01 15.26 -15.77
CA LEU A 342 -1.14 15.16 -16.69
C LEU A 342 -0.72 14.65 -18.07
N ASN A 343 0.53 14.21 -18.20
CA ASN A 343 1.09 13.75 -19.45
C ASN A 343 2.15 12.67 -19.22
N ASN A 344 1.69 11.44 -19.41
CA ASN A 344 2.41 10.17 -19.24
C ASN A 344 3.69 9.95 -20.08
N ASP A 345 4.21 10.96 -20.78
CA ASP A 345 5.41 10.95 -21.61
C ASP A 345 5.84 12.41 -21.79
N THR A 346 6.50 12.96 -20.77
CA THR A 346 6.80 14.40 -20.63
C THR A 346 7.79 14.89 -21.67
N ASP A 347 8.77 14.07 -22.06
CA ASP A 347 9.77 14.44 -23.05
C ASP A 347 9.37 14.08 -24.50
N GLY A 348 8.34 13.25 -24.66
CA GLY A 348 7.70 12.90 -25.93
C GLY A 348 8.45 11.83 -26.71
N ASP A 349 9.16 10.94 -26.02
CA ASP A 349 10.04 9.94 -26.62
C ASP A 349 9.42 8.53 -26.71
N SER A 350 8.14 8.41 -26.34
CA SER A 350 7.31 7.19 -26.36
C SER A 350 7.65 6.18 -25.26
N GLN A 351 8.37 6.59 -24.22
CA GLN A 351 8.51 5.86 -22.97
C GLN A 351 7.68 6.55 -21.87
N PRO A 352 7.01 5.81 -20.97
CA PRO A 352 6.27 6.44 -19.88
C PRO A 352 7.19 6.97 -18.77
N ASP A 353 6.88 8.14 -18.20
CA ASP A 353 7.74 8.77 -17.20
C ASP A 353 7.90 7.86 -15.96
N GLY A 354 6.79 7.30 -15.47
CA GLY A 354 6.80 6.35 -14.35
C GLY A 354 7.60 5.07 -14.60
N TRP A 355 7.66 4.58 -15.84
CA TRP A 355 8.53 3.46 -16.19
C TRP A 355 10.00 3.87 -16.21
N GLU A 356 10.34 5.02 -16.77
CA GLU A 356 11.73 5.52 -16.76
C GLU A 356 12.24 5.83 -15.34
N MET A 357 11.31 6.14 -14.43
CA MET A 357 11.58 6.60 -13.07
C MET A 357 11.57 5.52 -12.00
N GLN A 358 11.52 4.25 -12.38
CA GLN A 358 11.57 3.14 -11.43
C GLN A 358 12.79 3.26 -10.50
N VAL A 359 12.51 3.40 -9.21
CA VAL A 359 13.50 3.43 -8.11
C VAL A 359 13.26 2.24 -7.18
N PHE A 360 14.33 1.76 -6.55
CA PHE A 360 14.24 0.72 -5.52
C PHE A 360 13.46 1.24 -4.30
N SER A 361 12.14 1.02 -4.27
CA SER A 361 11.26 1.27 -3.12
C SER A 361 11.14 0.00 -2.29
N VAL A 362 11.38 0.10 -0.98
CA VAL A 362 11.23 -1.02 -0.02
C VAL A 362 9.79 -1.58 0.05
N GLN A 363 8.81 -0.88 -0.51
CA GLN A 363 7.40 -1.23 -0.46
C GLN A 363 6.80 -1.56 -1.83
N GLN A 364 7.39 -1.07 -2.93
CA GLN A 364 6.72 -1.06 -4.24
C GLN A 364 7.53 -1.62 -5.42
N ASN A 365 8.88 -1.69 -5.38
CA ASN A 365 9.65 -2.15 -6.56
C ASN A 365 10.94 -2.92 -6.22
N THR A 366 11.19 -4.02 -6.93
CA THR A 366 12.40 -4.85 -6.83
C THR A 366 13.48 -4.50 -7.84
N ASN A 367 13.22 -3.60 -8.80
CA ASN A 367 14.14 -3.17 -9.84
C ASN A 367 14.26 -1.64 -9.86
N SER A 368 15.32 -1.11 -10.48
CA SER A 368 15.51 0.34 -10.62
C SER A 368 16.13 0.67 -11.96
N HIS A 369 15.52 1.60 -12.67
CA HIS A 369 16.01 2.18 -13.94
C HIS A 369 16.87 3.44 -13.71
N SER A 370 17.18 3.72 -12.44
CA SER A 370 17.87 4.93 -12.00
C SER A 370 19.39 4.84 -12.18
N LEU A 371 19.87 4.64 -13.41
CA LEU A 371 21.29 4.58 -13.73
C LEU A 371 21.86 5.98 -14.05
N TRP A 372 22.78 6.47 -13.24
CA TRP A 372 23.48 7.73 -13.46
C TRP A 372 24.83 7.51 -14.15
N VAL A 373 25.04 8.11 -15.32
CA VAL A 373 26.24 7.88 -16.13
C VAL A 373 27.14 9.11 -16.13
N VAL A 374 28.42 8.90 -15.78
CA VAL A 374 29.46 9.95 -15.68
C VAL A 374 30.77 9.55 -16.37
N THR A 375 31.40 10.48 -17.08
CA THR A 375 32.70 10.24 -17.75
C THR A 375 33.91 10.67 -16.93
N ASP A 376 33.71 11.48 -15.89
CA ASP A 376 34.75 12.06 -15.06
C ASP A 376 34.40 11.95 -13.57
N TRP A 377 35.39 12.19 -12.71
CA TRP A 377 35.21 12.19 -11.25
C TRP A 377 34.24 13.28 -10.83
N TRP A 378 33.30 12.92 -9.94
CA TRP A 378 32.22 13.83 -9.54
C TRP A 378 31.86 13.67 -8.06
N LEU A 379 31.12 14.64 -7.53
CA LEU A 379 30.76 14.73 -6.12
C LEU A 379 29.24 14.55 -5.95
N PRO A 380 28.77 13.49 -5.27
CA PRO A 380 27.34 13.26 -4.98
C PRO A 380 26.70 14.39 -4.16
N PRO A 381 25.36 14.46 -4.01
CA PRO A 381 24.73 15.49 -3.20
C PRO A 381 24.90 15.16 -1.71
N GLY A 382 24.96 16.19 -0.86
CA GLY A 382 25.21 15.99 0.58
C GLY A 382 26.67 15.67 0.92
N CYS A 383 27.58 15.80 -0.04
CA CYS A 383 28.98 15.48 0.07
C CYS A 383 29.86 16.72 -0.03
N ASP A 384 30.76 16.91 0.94
CA ASP A 384 31.61 18.12 1.02
C ASP A 384 33.02 17.91 0.41
N SER A 385 33.43 16.67 0.16
CA SER A 385 34.82 16.33 -0.21
C SER A 385 34.92 15.16 -1.18
N MET A 386 35.57 15.42 -2.33
CA MET A 386 35.91 14.39 -3.34
C MET A 386 36.77 13.25 -2.77
N MET A 387 37.52 13.49 -1.69
CA MET A 387 38.34 12.44 -1.07
C MET A 387 37.55 11.51 -0.15
N GLU A 388 36.39 11.93 0.34
CA GLU A 388 35.60 11.14 1.30
C GLU A 388 34.46 10.38 0.62
N CYS A 389 33.88 10.95 -0.45
CA CYS A 389 32.72 10.38 -1.13
C CYS A 389 32.65 10.70 -2.64
N GLY A 390 33.77 11.12 -3.23
CA GLY A 390 33.84 11.28 -4.68
C GLY A 390 33.68 9.95 -5.38
N LEU A 391 32.86 9.93 -6.44
CA LEU A 391 32.63 8.74 -7.25
C LEU A 391 33.44 8.83 -8.55
N GLY A 392 33.93 7.66 -8.99
CA GLY A 392 34.65 7.50 -10.24
C GLY A 392 33.73 7.50 -11.46
N PRO A 393 34.30 7.57 -12.67
CA PRO A 393 33.54 7.43 -13.90
C PRO A 393 32.90 6.03 -14.04
N GLY A 394 31.69 5.97 -14.58
CA GLY A 394 30.89 4.74 -14.70
C GLY A 394 29.38 4.99 -14.53
N GLY A 395 28.61 3.90 -14.56
CA GLY A 395 27.18 3.88 -14.27
C GLY A 395 26.91 3.56 -12.80
N TRP A 396 26.25 4.47 -12.09
CA TRP A 396 25.91 4.32 -10.66
C TRP A 396 24.39 4.26 -10.48
N ILE A 397 23.89 3.21 -9.83
CA ILE A 397 22.46 3.08 -9.55
C ILE A 397 22.09 3.92 -8.33
N TRP A 398 21.10 4.79 -8.46
CA TRP A 398 20.49 5.48 -7.32
C TRP A 398 19.37 4.64 -6.71
N LYS A 399 19.39 4.48 -5.38
CA LYS A 399 18.34 3.76 -4.64
C LYS A 399 17.30 4.70 -4.08
N ASN A 400 17.68 5.51 -3.11
CA ASN A 400 16.82 6.49 -2.44
C ASN A 400 17.68 7.45 -1.60
N TYR A 401 17.07 8.46 -0.99
CA TYR A 401 17.79 9.45 -0.16
C TYR A 401 18.43 8.88 1.13
N LEU A 402 18.05 7.68 1.58
CA LEU A 402 18.61 7.03 2.77
C LEU A 402 19.85 6.19 2.45
N ASP A 403 19.79 5.38 1.39
CA ASP A 403 20.84 4.45 0.96
C ASP A 403 21.83 5.07 -0.04
N GLY A 404 21.40 6.10 -0.77
CA GLY A 404 22.20 6.81 -1.75
C GLY A 404 22.48 5.99 -3.01
N PHE A 405 23.70 6.14 -3.54
CA PHE A 405 24.16 5.40 -4.71
C PHE A 405 24.63 3.99 -4.32
N SER A 406 24.16 2.99 -5.06
CA SER A 406 24.59 1.60 -4.98
C SER A 406 25.87 1.36 -5.78
N SER A 407 26.63 0.34 -5.38
CA SER A 407 27.85 -0.11 -6.04
C SER A 407 27.88 -1.63 -6.14
N SER A 408 28.64 -2.15 -7.10
CA SER A 408 28.90 -3.59 -7.25
C SER A 408 30.02 -4.10 -6.31
N GLY A 409 30.40 -3.33 -5.30
CA GLY A 409 31.54 -3.61 -4.43
C GLY A 409 32.88 -3.15 -5.00
N ASP A 410 33.92 -3.98 -4.87
CA ASP A 410 35.30 -3.73 -5.32
C ASP A 410 35.71 -4.92 -6.23
N ARG A 411 35.30 -4.87 -7.50
CA ARG A 411 35.48 -5.95 -8.47
C ARG A 411 36.92 -6.02 -8.97
N ASP A 412 37.61 -4.88 -9.06
CA ASP A 412 38.99 -4.82 -9.54
C ASP A 412 40.05 -4.95 -8.42
N GLY A 413 39.64 -4.90 -7.16
CA GLY A 413 40.48 -5.09 -5.98
C GLY A 413 41.39 -3.90 -5.67
N ASP A 414 41.07 -2.70 -6.17
CA ASP A 414 41.85 -1.48 -5.93
C ASP A 414 41.58 -0.83 -4.56
N GLY A 415 40.58 -1.33 -3.83
CA GLY A 415 40.19 -0.86 -2.50
C GLY A 415 39.25 0.35 -2.51
N LYS A 416 38.71 0.73 -3.66
CA LYS A 416 37.60 1.67 -3.81
C LYS A 416 36.33 0.93 -4.19
N ILE A 417 35.21 1.64 -4.07
CA ILE A 417 33.94 1.15 -4.60
C ILE A 417 33.90 1.39 -6.11
N ASP A 418 33.50 0.37 -6.84
CA ASP A 418 33.31 0.40 -8.28
C ASP A 418 31.88 0.81 -8.65
N PRO A 419 31.68 1.47 -9.80
CA PRO A 419 30.34 1.65 -10.36
C PRO A 419 29.69 0.29 -10.61
N GLU A 420 28.36 0.26 -10.76
CA GLU A 420 27.67 -0.96 -11.18
C GLU A 420 28.21 -1.44 -12.54
N TYR A 421 28.32 -0.49 -13.47
CA TYR A 421 28.89 -0.69 -14.79
C TYR A 421 30.07 0.22 -15.04
N PHE A 422 31.17 -0.34 -15.52
CA PHE A 422 32.25 0.47 -16.07
C PHE A 422 31.86 1.02 -17.44
N LEU A 423 32.47 2.13 -17.85
CA LEU A 423 32.19 2.77 -19.15
C LEU A 423 32.44 1.88 -20.38
N TRP A 424 33.22 0.81 -20.26
CA TRP A 424 33.48 -0.13 -21.35
C TRP A 424 32.45 -1.26 -21.45
N GLU A 425 31.63 -1.44 -20.40
CA GLU A 425 30.51 -2.39 -20.37
C GLU A 425 29.25 -1.75 -20.97
N LEU A 426 29.12 -0.43 -20.87
CA LEU A 426 27.98 0.33 -21.38
C LEU A 426 28.13 0.70 -22.86
N ASN A 427 27.04 0.63 -23.62
CA ASN A 427 26.99 1.11 -25.00
C ASN A 427 26.64 2.62 -25.07
N ILE A 428 27.62 3.44 -24.68
CA ILE A 428 27.50 4.92 -24.68
C ILE A 428 27.75 5.56 -26.07
N SER A 429 27.63 4.79 -27.15
CA SER A 429 27.95 5.29 -28.50
C SER A 429 26.85 6.21 -29.03
N GLY A 430 27.12 7.52 -29.03
CA GLY A 430 26.11 8.53 -29.39
C GLY A 430 25.31 9.07 -28.19
N PHE A 431 25.56 8.52 -27.00
CA PHE A 431 25.06 9.02 -25.72
C PHE A 431 25.87 10.26 -25.30
N PHE A 432 25.24 11.44 -25.29
CA PHE A 432 25.93 12.70 -24.94
C PHE A 432 25.89 12.93 -23.43
N ILE A 433 27.05 12.85 -22.78
CA ILE A 433 27.18 13.05 -21.33
C ILE A 433 27.70 14.48 -21.08
N PRO A 434 26.93 15.36 -20.42
CA PRO A 434 27.39 16.70 -20.07
C PRO A 434 28.44 16.65 -18.94
N ASP A 435 29.12 17.77 -18.68
CA ASP A 435 30.24 17.90 -17.71
C ASP A 435 29.90 17.54 -16.24
N GLY A 436 28.68 17.10 -15.94
CA GLY A 436 28.22 16.63 -14.62
C GLY A 436 27.64 15.22 -14.59
N GLY A 437 27.47 14.56 -15.74
CA GLY A 437 26.68 13.32 -15.87
C GLY A 437 25.23 13.56 -16.30
N ARG A 438 24.54 12.48 -16.70
CA ARG A 438 23.08 12.47 -16.93
C ARG A 438 22.50 11.10 -16.55
N TRP A 439 21.19 11.04 -16.33
CA TRP A 439 20.46 9.78 -16.20
C TRP A 439 20.46 9.03 -17.54
N ALA A 440 20.48 7.70 -17.48
CA ALA A 440 20.34 6.84 -18.66
C ALA A 440 19.00 7.09 -19.35
N LEU A 441 17.92 7.05 -18.55
CA LEU A 441 16.56 7.44 -18.88
C LEU A 441 16.23 8.77 -18.21
N ASP A 442 15.71 9.75 -18.94
CA ASP A 442 15.41 11.09 -18.43
C ASP A 442 14.10 11.64 -19.02
N PRO A 443 12.94 11.37 -18.38
CA PRO A 443 11.64 11.85 -18.84
C PRO A 443 11.45 13.37 -18.70
N SER A 444 12.44 14.09 -18.16
CA SER A 444 12.31 15.52 -17.91
C SER A 444 12.02 16.31 -19.18
N TYR A 445 11.12 17.28 -19.12
CA TYR A 445 10.78 18.11 -20.28
C TYR A 445 12.01 18.72 -20.98
N GLY A 446 12.19 18.35 -22.26
CA GLY A 446 13.28 18.87 -23.10
C GLY A 446 14.63 18.20 -22.88
N SER A 447 14.66 17.05 -22.21
CA SER A 447 15.75 16.06 -22.25
C SER A 447 16.02 15.60 -23.70
N ILE A 448 17.05 14.77 -23.85
CA ILE A 448 17.38 14.15 -25.14
C ILE A 448 16.67 12.80 -25.16
N PRO A 449 15.93 12.44 -26.23
CA PRO A 449 15.30 11.14 -26.36
C PRO A 449 16.28 10.01 -26.08
N ASP A 450 15.91 9.09 -25.20
CA ASP A 450 16.74 7.95 -24.81
C ASP A 450 16.14 6.58 -25.14
N SER A 451 14.90 6.55 -25.61
CA SER A 451 14.20 5.43 -26.27
C SER A 451 15.00 4.64 -27.32
N VAL A 452 16.03 5.24 -27.94
CA VAL A 452 16.83 4.63 -29.00
C VAL A 452 18.20 4.12 -28.54
N PHE A 453 18.52 4.27 -27.25
CA PHE A 453 19.74 3.72 -26.69
C PHE A 453 19.50 2.30 -26.17
N ASP A 454 20.59 1.57 -26.02
CA ASP A 454 20.72 0.24 -25.44
C ASP A 454 21.90 0.45 -24.49
N ILE A 455 21.63 0.75 -23.22
CA ILE A 455 22.63 1.30 -22.30
C ILE A 455 23.42 0.19 -21.60
N ASP A 456 22.77 -0.92 -21.28
CA ASP A 456 23.33 -2.13 -20.67
C ASP A 456 23.91 -3.12 -21.70
N ASN A 457 23.78 -2.84 -23.00
CA ASN A 457 24.46 -3.52 -24.09
C ASN A 457 24.02 -4.99 -24.24
N ASP A 458 22.72 -5.23 -24.13
CA ASP A 458 22.07 -6.54 -24.22
C ASP A 458 21.45 -6.79 -25.62
N THR A 459 21.54 -5.80 -26.51
CA THR A 459 20.99 -5.74 -27.88
C THR A 459 19.50 -5.37 -28.01
N LEU A 460 18.83 -5.11 -26.90
CA LEU A 460 17.48 -4.56 -26.85
C LEU A 460 17.57 -3.04 -26.64
N MET A 461 16.81 -2.26 -27.42
CA MET A 461 16.76 -0.80 -27.21
C MET A 461 15.70 -0.48 -26.17
N ASN A 462 15.90 0.55 -25.34
CA ASN A 462 14.98 0.96 -24.28
C ASN A 462 13.50 1.05 -24.73
N SER A 463 13.22 1.54 -25.95
CA SER A 463 11.84 1.58 -26.49
C SER A 463 11.17 0.22 -26.73
N GLN A 464 11.93 -0.86 -26.83
CA GLN A 464 11.44 -2.24 -26.90
C GLN A 464 11.29 -2.88 -25.52
N GLU A 465 11.91 -2.29 -24.50
CA GLU A 465 11.88 -2.73 -23.11
C GLU A 465 10.67 -2.17 -22.36
N ALA A 466 10.02 -1.14 -22.91
CA ALA A 466 8.82 -0.54 -22.34
C ALA A 466 7.72 -1.57 -21.99
N PRO A 467 6.83 -1.27 -21.01
CA PRO A 467 5.83 -2.21 -20.49
C PRO A 467 4.89 -2.81 -21.54
N ASP A 468 4.59 -2.03 -22.59
CA ASP A 468 3.72 -2.41 -23.70
C ASP A 468 4.43 -3.23 -24.81
N ARG A 469 5.70 -3.61 -24.58
CA ARG A 469 6.56 -4.34 -25.53
C ARG A 469 7.12 -5.63 -24.96
N TRP A 470 8.34 -5.59 -24.40
CA TRP A 470 8.99 -6.71 -23.72
C TRP A 470 9.06 -6.52 -22.21
N ASP A 471 8.76 -5.33 -21.67
CA ASP A 471 8.60 -5.07 -20.22
C ASP A 471 9.81 -5.52 -19.39
N THR A 472 11.00 -5.23 -19.92
CA THR A 472 12.31 -5.53 -19.37
C THR A 472 12.94 -4.30 -18.71
N ASN A 473 14.05 -4.51 -18.01
CA ASN A 473 14.77 -3.48 -17.30
C ASN A 473 15.92 -2.92 -18.16
N PRO A 474 15.80 -1.69 -18.68
CA PRO A 474 16.76 -1.08 -19.61
C PRO A 474 18.14 -0.77 -19.03
N VAL A 475 18.37 -1.05 -17.75
CA VAL A 475 19.69 -0.90 -17.12
C VAL A 475 20.20 -2.23 -16.55
N SER A 476 19.56 -3.34 -16.91
CA SER A 476 19.89 -4.70 -16.51
C SER A 476 19.75 -5.63 -17.71
N HIS A 477 20.89 -6.02 -18.27
CA HIS A 477 20.94 -6.90 -19.44
C HIS A 477 20.25 -8.26 -19.30
N ASP A 478 19.91 -8.70 -18.09
CA ASP A 478 19.25 -9.96 -17.74
C ASP A 478 18.19 -9.59 -16.70
N THR A 479 16.94 -9.45 -17.14
CA THR A 479 15.84 -8.92 -16.33
C THR A 479 15.31 -9.95 -15.34
N ASP A 480 15.23 -11.22 -15.76
CA ASP A 480 14.59 -12.28 -14.98
C ASP A 480 15.59 -13.19 -14.22
N GLY A 481 16.87 -13.10 -14.55
CA GLY A 481 17.98 -13.73 -13.85
C GLY A 481 18.28 -15.16 -14.31
N ASP A 482 17.82 -15.57 -15.49
CA ASP A 482 18.04 -16.90 -16.05
C ASP A 482 19.41 -17.07 -16.75
N LYS A 483 20.18 -15.96 -16.85
CA LYS A 483 21.51 -15.77 -17.47
C LYS A 483 21.50 -15.53 -18.98
N LEU A 484 20.35 -15.44 -19.62
CA LEU A 484 20.23 -15.00 -20.99
C LEU A 484 20.09 -13.47 -21.02
N PRO A 485 20.65 -12.78 -22.03
CA PRO A 485 20.38 -11.37 -22.20
C PRO A 485 19.02 -11.10 -22.83
N ASP A 486 18.32 -10.07 -22.39
CA ASP A 486 16.94 -9.82 -22.82
C ASP A 486 16.83 -9.69 -24.35
N GLY A 487 17.73 -8.90 -24.98
CA GLY A 487 17.76 -8.77 -26.44
C GLY A 487 18.06 -10.06 -27.22
N TRP A 488 18.80 -10.99 -26.61
CA TRP A 488 19.06 -12.31 -27.19
C TRP A 488 17.78 -13.16 -27.19
N GLU A 489 17.10 -13.21 -26.05
CA GLU A 489 15.85 -13.93 -25.88
C GLU A 489 14.75 -13.43 -26.82
N VAL A 490 14.58 -12.10 -26.90
CA VAL A 490 13.64 -11.46 -27.82
C VAL A 490 13.89 -11.91 -29.26
N THR A 491 15.16 -11.96 -29.68
CA THR A 491 15.53 -12.33 -31.05
C THR A 491 15.11 -13.77 -31.38
N TYR A 492 15.38 -14.72 -30.49
CA TYR A 492 15.08 -16.14 -30.73
C TYR A 492 13.63 -16.50 -30.45
N SER A 493 12.98 -15.79 -29.52
CA SER A 493 11.53 -15.84 -29.35
C SER A 493 10.79 -15.38 -30.61
N GLU A 494 11.22 -14.29 -31.25
CA GLU A 494 10.66 -13.87 -32.54
C GLU A 494 10.94 -14.90 -33.65
N GLU A 495 12.15 -15.46 -33.70
CA GLU A 495 12.52 -16.48 -34.69
C GLU A 495 11.65 -17.73 -34.59
N SER A 496 11.46 -18.27 -33.38
CA SER A 496 10.64 -19.47 -33.13
C SER A 496 9.17 -19.26 -33.53
N LEU A 497 8.61 -18.08 -33.26
CA LEU A 497 7.27 -17.67 -33.67
C LEU A 497 7.16 -17.53 -35.20
N MET A 498 8.18 -16.97 -35.86
CA MET A 498 8.20 -16.86 -37.33
C MET A 498 8.33 -18.21 -38.02
N MET A 499 9.09 -19.14 -37.44
CA MET A 499 9.22 -20.52 -37.91
C MET A 499 7.97 -21.36 -37.64
N GLY A 500 7.11 -20.93 -36.71
CA GLY A 500 5.88 -21.61 -36.33
C GLY A 500 6.12 -22.88 -35.50
N LEU A 501 7.20 -22.88 -34.71
CA LEU A 501 7.54 -23.95 -33.79
C LEU A 501 6.64 -23.92 -32.54
N VAL A 502 6.26 -22.70 -32.12
CA VAL A 502 5.36 -22.43 -30.99
C VAL A 502 4.11 -21.68 -31.43
N ASP A 503 3.00 -21.82 -30.70
CA ASP A 503 1.74 -21.13 -30.97
C ASP A 503 1.54 -19.95 -30.00
N ASN A 504 1.31 -18.75 -30.55
CA ASN A 504 1.15 -17.54 -29.75
C ASN A 504 -0.02 -17.63 -28.74
N ASN A 505 -1.09 -18.39 -29.03
CA ASN A 505 -2.22 -18.51 -28.09
C ASN A 505 -1.89 -19.42 -26.89
N THR A 506 -0.94 -20.35 -27.03
CA THR A 506 -0.54 -21.20 -25.90
C THR A 506 0.36 -20.45 -24.94
N LEU A 507 1.28 -19.63 -25.48
CA LEU A 507 2.18 -18.78 -24.68
C LEU A 507 1.42 -17.63 -24.01
N ASP A 508 0.53 -16.94 -24.73
CA ASP A 508 -0.31 -15.86 -24.16
C ASP A 508 -1.24 -16.37 -23.04
N ALA A 509 -1.64 -17.64 -23.08
CA ALA A 509 -2.40 -18.27 -22.00
C ALA A 509 -1.57 -18.54 -20.73
N LEU A 510 -0.25 -18.65 -20.87
CA LEU A 510 0.72 -18.77 -19.78
C LEU A 510 1.21 -17.39 -19.30
N GLY A 511 1.02 -16.35 -20.12
CA GLY A 511 1.46 -14.98 -19.84
C GLY A 511 2.80 -14.61 -20.50
N ALA A 512 3.43 -15.56 -21.20
CA ALA A 512 4.68 -15.37 -21.92
C ALA A 512 4.45 -14.81 -23.33
N ARG A 513 5.35 -13.92 -23.76
CA ARG A 513 5.39 -13.28 -25.08
C ARG A 513 6.21 -14.10 -26.10
N GLY A 514 6.99 -15.06 -25.63
CA GLY A 514 7.82 -15.99 -26.40
C GLY A 514 8.12 -17.26 -25.60
N PRO A 515 8.80 -18.26 -26.21
CA PRO A 515 9.33 -19.41 -25.48
C PRO A 515 10.57 -19.10 -24.63
N MET A 516 11.20 -17.94 -24.85
CA MET A 516 12.25 -17.34 -24.03
C MET A 516 11.81 -15.89 -23.79
N ASP A 517 10.83 -15.66 -22.92
CA ASP A 517 10.33 -14.31 -22.58
C ASP A 517 11.21 -13.73 -21.46
N PRO A 518 11.97 -12.65 -21.72
CA PRO A 518 13.01 -12.10 -20.82
C PRO A 518 12.50 -11.57 -19.47
N ARG A 519 11.20 -11.68 -19.21
CA ARG A 519 10.57 -11.29 -17.93
C ARG A 519 10.26 -12.48 -17.05
N MET A 520 10.35 -13.67 -17.61
CA MET A 520 9.85 -14.89 -17.03
C MET A 520 10.97 -15.92 -17.09
N PRO A 521 11.60 -16.24 -15.93
CA PRO A 521 12.73 -17.17 -15.94
C PRO A 521 12.37 -18.55 -16.49
N ASP A 522 11.08 -18.91 -16.51
CA ASP A 522 10.52 -20.16 -17.02
C ASP A 522 9.23 -19.80 -17.79
N SER A 523 9.36 -19.64 -19.10
CA SER A 523 8.31 -19.12 -19.99
C SER A 523 7.14 -20.09 -20.19
N ASP A 524 7.42 -21.39 -20.15
CA ASP A 524 6.43 -22.43 -20.41
C ASP A 524 5.89 -23.12 -19.14
N LEU A 525 6.48 -22.79 -17.99
CA LEU A 525 6.14 -23.24 -16.63
C LEU A 525 6.33 -24.74 -16.41
N ASP A 526 7.33 -25.35 -17.06
CA ASP A 526 7.68 -26.75 -16.87
C ASP A 526 8.61 -27.03 -15.68
N GLY A 527 9.21 -25.96 -15.12
CA GLY A 527 10.10 -25.98 -13.96
C GLY A 527 11.59 -25.97 -14.29
N ILE A 528 11.96 -25.76 -15.55
CA ILE A 528 13.31 -25.49 -16.03
C ILE A 528 13.36 -24.02 -16.45
N ASP A 529 14.44 -23.31 -16.08
CA ASP A 529 14.59 -21.92 -16.49
C ASP A 529 14.96 -21.87 -17.99
N ASP A 530 14.53 -20.87 -18.75
CA ASP A 530 14.70 -20.75 -20.21
C ASP A 530 16.18 -20.87 -20.62
N GLY A 531 17.10 -20.26 -19.88
CA GLY A 531 18.55 -20.41 -20.06
C GLY A 531 19.10 -21.83 -19.86
N GLN A 532 18.38 -22.70 -19.13
CA GLN A 532 18.73 -24.11 -18.90
C GLN A 532 17.94 -25.08 -19.79
N GLU A 533 17.04 -24.58 -20.64
CA GLU A 533 16.34 -25.39 -21.61
C GLU A 533 17.23 -25.75 -22.81
N ASP A 534 16.87 -26.84 -23.49
CA ASP A 534 17.40 -27.25 -24.80
C ASP A 534 16.20 -27.28 -25.75
N PHE A 535 15.94 -26.15 -26.41
CA PHE A 535 14.71 -25.91 -27.15
C PHE A 535 14.64 -26.68 -28.48
N ASP A 536 15.79 -26.92 -29.13
CA ASP A 536 15.86 -27.57 -30.44
C ASP A 536 16.38 -29.02 -30.41
N GLU A 537 16.73 -29.54 -29.23
CA GLU A 537 17.16 -30.91 -28.95
C GLU A 537 18.42 -31.33 -29.73
N ASP A 538 19.40 -30.43 -29.84
CA ASP A 538 20.62 -30.60 -30.66
C ASP A 538 21.84 -31.16 -29.89
N GLY A 539 21.66 -31.45 -28.60
CA GLY A 539 22.69 -32.04 -27.76
C GLY A 539 23.15 -33.45 -28.19
N LEU A 540 24.12 -34.00 -27.45
CA LEU A 540 24.71 -35.28 -27.82
C LEU A 540 23.78 -36.45 -27.54
N ASN A 541 23.53 -37.27 -28.57
CA ASN A 541 22.70 -38.47 -28.43
C ASN A 541 23.17 -39.42 -27.30
N ARG A 542 22.37 -39.51 -26.22
CA ARG A 542 22.65 -40.34 -25.04
C ARG A 542 22.94 -41.79 -25.35
N THR A 543 22.27 -42.39 -26.33
CA THR A 543 22.53 -43.79 -26.70
C THR A 543 23.95 -43.96 -27.24
N ASN A 544 24.46 -42.99 -27.99
CA ASN A 544 25.84 -43.00 -28.50
C ASN A 544 26.84 -42.80 -27.35
N LEU A 545 26.56 -41.87 -26.42
CA LEU A 545 27.38 -41.68 -25.22
C LEU A 545 27.44 -42.93 -24.35
N MET A 546 26.31 -43.60 -24.11
CA MET A 546 26.24 -44.85 -23.35
C MET A 546 27.04 -45.96 -24.02
N ASN A 547 26.96 -46.10 -25.35
CA ASN A 547 27.75 -47.09 -26.08
C ASN A 547 29.25 -46.78 -26.06
N ARG A 548 29.63 -45.52 -25.83
CA ARG A 548 30.99 -45.03 -25.81
C ARG A 548 31.66 -45.15 -24.44
N TYR A 549 31.04 -44.59 -23.40
CA TYR A 549 31.58 -44.52 -22.05
C TYR A 549 31.09 -45.65 -21.14
N CYS A 550 29.98 -46.31 -21.49
CA CYS A 550 29.46 -47.45 -20.74
C CYS A 550 29.02 -48.63 -21.63
N PRO A 551 29.89 -49.23 -22.47
CA PRO A 551 29.49 -50.24 -23.47
C PRO A 551 28.71 -51.43 -22.90
N GLY A 552 28.89 -51.75 -21.61
CA GLY A 552 28.19 -52.80 -20.88
C GLY A 552 26.79 -52.44 -20.35
N TRP A 553 26.30 -51.21 -20.55
CA TRP A 553 25.05 -50.70 -19.95
C TRP A 553 23.82 -51.59 -20.21
N ASN A 554 23.75 -52.23 -21.38
CA ASN A 554 22.64 -53.10 -21.78
C ASN A 554 22.89 -54.60 -21.55
N ASN A 555 24.02 -54.97 -20.95
CA ASN A 555 24.44 -56.37 -20.80
C ASN A 555 24.52 -56.79 -19.32
N PRO A 556 23.56 -57.60 -18.82
CA PRO A 556 23.55 -58.08 -17.43
C PRO A 556 24.76 -58.97 -17.05
N GLN A 557 25.58 -59.38 -18.02
CA GLN A 557 26.71 -60.29 -17.84
C GLN A 557 28.07 -59.61 -18.01
N ASN A 558 28.11 -58.38 -18.53
CA ASN A 558 29.33 -57.57 -18.67
C ASN A 558 28.96 -56.09 -18.47
N SER A 559 29.25 -55.54 -17.29
CA SER A 559 29.01 -54.14 -16.92
C SER A 559 30.29 -53.31 -17.10
N GLU A 560 30.91 -53.39 -18.28
CA GLU A 560 32.07 -52.56 -18.61
C GLU A 560 31.60 -51.12 -18.77
N CYS A 561 31.98 -50.28 -17.82
CA CYS A 561 31.48 -48.93 -17.68
C CYS A 561 32.58 -48.04 -17.08
N HIS A 562 33.04 -47.07 -17.86
CA HIS A 562 34.02 -46.07 -17.43
C HIS A 562 33.32 -44.89 -16.75
N ILE A 563 32.10 -44.56 -17.18
CA ILE A 563 31.24 -43.56 -16.54
C ILE A 563 29.88 -44.17 -16.24
N ASP A 564 29.62 -44.47 -14.97
CA ASP A 564 28.42 -45.18 -14.51
C ASP A 564 27.20 -44.27 -14.38
N HIS A 565 26.27 -44.41 -15.32
CA HIS A 565 25.00 -43.70 -15.36
C HIS A 565 24.07 -43.96 -14.16
N MET A 566 24.32 -45.01 -13.37
CA MET A 566 23.54 -45.28 -12.15
C MET A 566 24.02 -44.46 -10.94
N THR A 567 25.17 -43.79 -11.07
CA THR A 567 25.68 -42.87 -10.05
C THR A 567 25.18 -41.46 -10.33
N ASP A 568 24.94 -40.68 -9.28
CA ASP A 568 24.48 -39.27 -9.43
C ASP A 568 25.47 -38.42 -10.23
N ALA A 569 26.78 -38.75 -10.20
CA ALA A 569 27.80 -38.06 -10.97
C ALA A 569 27.80 -38.48 -12.45
N GLY A 570 27.66 -39.78 -12.72
CA GLY A 570 27.60 -40.27 -14.10
C GLY A 570 26.27 -39.97 -14.77
N ASN A 571 25.14 -39.95 -14.07
CA ASN A 571 23.87 -39.54 -14.67
C ASN A 571 23.93 -38.08 -15.14
N ARG A 572 24.45 -37.18 -14.30
CA ARG A 572 24.69 -35.77 -14.67
C ARG A 572 25.61 -35.64 -15.89
N PHE A 573 26.71 -36.40 -15.98
CA PHE A 573 27.55 -36.41 -17.19
C PHE A 573 26.76 -36.65 -18.48
N TYR A 574 25.80 -37.57 -18.46
CA TYR A 574 25.02 -37.88 -19.65
C TYR A 574 23.89 -36.88 -19.88
N ASP A 575 23.26 -36.38 -18.80
CA ASP A 575 22.20 -35.39 -18.89
C ASP A 575 22.78 -34.04 -19.39
N ASP A 576 23.90 -33.57 -18.82
CA ASP A 576 24.61 -32.33 -19.19
C ASP A 576 25.16 -32.36 -20.64
N LEU A 577 25.39 -33.54 -21.21
CA LEU A 577 25.83 -33.68 -22.61
C LEU A 577 24.67 -33.91 -23.57
N GLU A 578 23.54 -34.44 -23.08
CA GLU A 578 22.33 -34.66 -23.87
C GLU A 578 21.56 -33.36 -24.06
N ASN A 579 21.65 -32.44 -23.11
CA ASN A 579 21.04 -31.12 -23.17
C ASN A 579 22.11 -30.09 -23.51
N TYR A 580 22.09 -29.54 -24.72
CA TYR A 580 22.89 -28.37 -25.03
C TYR A 580 22.03 -27.14 -24.76
N THR A 581 22.32 -26.45 -23.67
CA THR A 581 21.38 -25.46 -23.14
C THR A 581 21.44 -24.13 -23.90
N ASN A 582 20.32 -23.39 -23.95
CA ASN A 582 20.23 -22.06 -24.53
C ASN A 582 21.36 -21.12 -24.02
N PHE A 583 21.73 -21.22 -22.73
CA PHE A 583 22.85 -20.45 -22.18
C PHE A 583 24.21 -20.87 -22.73
N GLU A 584 24.45 -22.17 -22.94
CA GLU A 584 25.67 -22.65 -23.58
C GLU A 584 25.75 -22.21 -25.04
N GLU A 585 24.60 -22.12 -25.72
CA GLU A 585 24.53 -21.60 -27.08
C GLU A 585 24.83 -20.12 -27.15
N TYR A 586 24.28 -19.33 -26.23
CA TYR A 586 24.64 -17.92 -26.09
C TYR A 586 26.16 -17.74 -25.91
N GLN A 587 26.80 -18.57 -25.06
CA GLN A 587 28.25 -18.50 -24.83
C GLN A 587 29.09 -18.87 -26.06
N ASN A 588 28.62 -19.78 -26.90
CA ASN A 588 29.34 -20.28 -28.07
C ASN A 588 28.93 -19.59 -29.38
N GLY A 589 27.86 -18.80 -29.37
CA GLY A 589 27.34 -18.07 -30.53
C GLY A 589 26.59 -18.95 -31.54
N THR A 590 25.91 -19.99 -31.06
CA THR A 590 25.03 -20.89 -31.83
C THR A 590 23.55 -20.48 -31.68
N ASN A 591 22.61 -21.17 -32.33
CA ASN A 591 21.21 -20.76 -32.45
C ASN A 591 20.27 -21.74 -31.72
N PRO A 592 19.58 -21.31 -30.64
CA PRO A 592 18.71 -22.17 -29.82
C PRO A 592 17.45 -22.66 -30.48
N VAL A 593 17.11 -22.09 -31.63
CA VAL A 593 15.94 -22.47 -32.41
C VAL A 593 16.32 -23.40 -33.56
N ASN A 594 17.60 -23.44 -33.94
CA ASN A 594 18.07 -24.14 -35.11
C ASN A 594 19.36 -24.90 -34.83
N ALA A 595 19.17 -26.20 -34.61
CA ALA A 595 20.17 -27.22 -34.34
C ALA A 595 21.40 -27.29 -35.26
N ASP A 596 21.43 -26.58 -36.38
CA ASP A 596 22.57 -26.55 -37.32
C ASP A 596 22.75 -25.11 -37.81
N THR A 597 23.47 -24.30 -37.02
CA THR A 597 23.61 -22.85 -37.22
C THR A 597 24.32 -22.52 -38.53
N ASP A 598 25.37 -23.26 -38.89
CA ASP A 598 26.19 -22.97 -40.06
C ASP A 598 25.75 -23.72 -41.34
N GLY A 599 24.82 -24.67 -41.19
CA GLY A 599 24.16 -25.41 -42.26
C GLY A 599 25.05 -26.49 -42.87
N ASP A 600 26.05 -26.97 -42.15
CA ASP A 600 27.01 -27.96 -42.64
C ASP A 600 26.58 -29.42 -42.44
N ILE A 601 25.46 -29.65 -41.75
CA ILE A 601 24.81 -30.91 -41.31
C ILE A 601 25.18 -31.43 -39.92
N TRP A 602 26.13 -30.82 -39.22
CA TRP A 602 26.45 -31.17 -37.84
C TRP A 602 25.57 -30.37 -36.88
N GLU A 603 25.14 -31.03 -35.81
CA GLU A 603 24.36 -30.37 -34.76
C GLU A 603 25.30 -29.51 -33.90
N ASP A 604 24.88 -28.30 -33.51
CA ASP A 604 25.76 -27.30 -32.88
C ASP A 604 26.37 -27.83 -31.57
N GLY A 605 25.59 -28.49 -30.72
CA GLY A 605 26.07 -29.16 -29.52
C GLY A 605 27.16 -30.20 -29.82
N SER A 606 27.03 -30.93 -30.92
CA SER A 606 28.07 -31.85 -31.39
C SER A 606 29.28 -31.11 -31.97
N GLU A 607 29.09 -30.00 -32.66
CA GLU A 607 30.20 -29.21 -33.20
C GLU A 607 31.07 -28.65 -32.08
N VAL A 608 30.47 -27.93 -31.14
CA VAL A 608 31.17 -27.32 -30.01
C VAL A 608 31.88 -28.38 -29.17
N TYR A 609 31.24 -29.52 -28.91
CA TYR A 609 31.86 -30.60 -28.15
C TYR A 609 33.09 -31.19 -28.83
N HIS A 610 33.08 -31.37 -30.15
CA HIS A 610 34.11 -32.08 -30.91
C HIS A 610 35.20 -31.17 -31.50
N GLN A 611 35.14 -29.87 -31.27
CA GLN A 611 36.20 -28.93 -31.64
C GLN A 611 37.51 -29.24 -30.91
N ASP A 612 38.64 -28.91 -31.55
CA ASP A 612 39.99 -29.03 -31.01
C ASP A 612 40.59 -27.61 -31.05
N GLN A 613 40.46 -26.87 -29.95
CA GLN A 613 40.73 -25.43 -29.90
C GLN A 613 42.22 -25.09 -29.94
N ASP A 614 43.09 -26.00 -29.48
CA ASP A 614 44.53 -25.81 -29.40
C ASP A 614 45.37 -26.81 -30.24
N ASP A 615 44.69 -27.61 -31.07
CA ASP A 615 45.24 -28.61 -31.99
C ASP A 615 46.01 -29.74 -31.28
N ASP A 616 45.66 -30.09 -30.04
CA ASP A 616 46.33 -31.12 -29.25
C ASP A 616 45.74 -32.53 -29.43
N SER A 617 44.69 -32.65 -30.25
CA SER A 617 43.91 -33.86 -30.54
C SER A 617 43.05 -34.39 -29.39
N MET A 618 42.77 -33.60 -28.37
CA MET A 618 41.63 -33.77 -27.48
C MET A 618 40.43 -32.98 -28.01
N TRP A 619 39.28 -33.14 -27.36
CA TRP A 619 38.07 -32.45 -27.75
C TRP A 619 37.72 -31.45 -26.66
N ALA A 620 37.45 -30.21 -27.05
CA ALA A 620 37.25 -29.08 -26.16
C ALA A 620 36.13 -29.35 -25.14
N GLY A 621 35.00 -29.94 -25.57
CA GLY A 621 33.92 -30.28 -24.65
C GLY A 621 34.29 -31.38 -23.64
N TRP A 622 35.13 -32.33 -24.04
CA TRP A 622 35.66 -33.35 -23.12
C TRP A 622 36.63 -32.73 -22.12
N GLU A 623 37.49 -31.82 -22.58
CA GLU A 623 38.44 -31.11 -21.73
C GLU A 623 37.71 -30.26 -20.69
N TYR A 624 36.75 -29.45 -21.14
CA TYR A 624 35.91 -28.62 -20.28
C TYR A 624 35.21 -29.44 -19.19
N TYR A 625 34.53 -30.54 -19.57
CA TYR A 625 33.81 -31.39 -18.61
C TYR A 625 34.75 -31.97 -17.53
N PHE A 626 35.95 -32.39 -17.94
CA PHE A 626 36.97 -32.88 -17.00
C PHE A 626 37.84 -31.75 -16.42
N GLY A 627 37.47 -30.48 -16.56
CA GLY A 627 38.15 -29.34 -15.96
C GLY A 627 39.61 -29.19 -16.40
N PHE A 628 39.88 -29.57 -17.64
CA PHE A 628 41.07 -29.23 -18.42
C PHE A 628 40.84 -27.90 -19.15
N ASP A 629 41.90 -27.24 -19.62
CA ASP A 629 41.80 -25.94 -20.27
C ASP A 629 41.86 -26.18 -21.79
N PRO A 630 40.75 -26.02 -22.54
CA PRO A 630 40.72 -26.30 -23.99
C PRO A 630 41.70 -25.46 -24.82
N TYR A 631 42.35 -24.45 -24.21
CA TYR A 631 43.33 -23.60 -24.86
C TYR A 631 44.78 -23.88 -24.40
N ASP A 632 45.02 -24.86 -23.52
CA ASP A 632 46.36 -25.27 -23.05
C ASP A 632 46.78 -26.68 -23.54
N PRO A 633 47.56 -26.78 -24.63
CA PRO A 633 47.89 -28.07 -25.27
C PRO A 633 48.86 -28.93 -24.45
N ALA A 634 49.28 -28.42 -23.28
CA ALA A 634 50.14 -29.13 -22.36
C ALA A 634 49.39 -30.18 -21.54
N ASP A 635 48.10 -29.99 -21.28
CA ASP A 635 47.32 -30.87 -20.41
C ASP A 635 47.02 -32.24 -21.03
N ALA A 636 47.00 -32.37 -22.37
CA ALA A 636 46.98 -33.65 -23.09
C ALA A 636 48.05 -34.63 -22.61
N ASN A 637 49.21 -34.11 -22.20
CA ASN A 637 50.37 -34.92 -21.81
C ASN A 637 50.47 -35.16 -20.30
N VAL A 638 49.47 -34.72 -19.53
CA VAL A 638 49.38 -34.94 -18.09
C VAL A 638 48.65 -36.26 -17.81
N ASP A 639 49.13 -36.99 -16.79
CA ASP A 639 48.47 -38.14 -16.20
C ASP A 639 47.80 -37.63 -14.91
N SER A 640 46.50 -37.33 -15.01
CA SER A 640 45.78 -36.56 -13.99
C SER A 640 45.35 -37.39 -12.78
N ASP A 641 45.13 -38.70 -12.95
CA ASP A 641 44.72 -39.61 -11.86
C ASP A 641 45.81 -40.57 -11.38
N GLY A 642 46.94 -40.62 -12.08
CA GLY A 642 48.13 -41.39 -11.72
C GLY A 642 48.06 -42.87 -12.08
N ASP A 643 47.19 -43.28 -13.01
CA ASP A 643 47.06 -44.65 -13.48
C ASP A 643 48.15 -45.07 -14.49
N GLY A 644 48.92 -44.09 -14.99
CA GLY A 644 50.02 -44.27 -15.94
C GLY A 644 49.64 -44.00 -17.40
N PHE A 645 48.43 -43.52 -17.67
CA PHE A 645 47.96 -43.05 -18.97
C PHE A 645 47.81 -41.53 -18.97
N VAL A 646 48.06 -40.89 -20.12
CA VAL A 646 47.91 -39.43 -20.25
C VAL A 646 46.51 -39.10 -20.72
N ASN A 647 46.01 -37.91 -20.39
CA ASN A 647 44.65 -37.43 -20.72
C ASN A 647 44.30 -37.63 -22.20
N LYS A 648 45.24 -37.35 -23.11
CA LYS A 648 45.06 -37.58 -24.55
C LYS A 648 44.77 -39.05 -24.90
N CYS A 649 45.40 -39.98 -24.19
CA CYS A 649 45.12 -41.39 -24.42
C CYS A 649 43.73 -41.79 -23.89
N GLU A 650 43.35 -41.22 -22.76
CA GLU A 650 42.06 -41.48 -22.13
C GLU A 650 40.90 -40.93 -22.94
N ASN A 651 41.01 -39.70 -23.46
CA ASN A 651 40.07 -39.12 -24.40
C ASN A 651 39.86 -40.04 -25.62
N LYS A 652 40.96 -40.56 -26.20
CA LYS A 652 40.92 -41.46 -27.36
C LYS A 652 40.23 -42.79 -27.10
N TRP A 653 40.35 -43.33 -25.88
CA TRP A 653 39.77 -44.63 -25.50
C TRP A 653 38.52 -44.51 -24.63
N ASN A 654 38.04 -43.28 -24.39
CA ASN A 654 36.82 -42.97 -23.65
C ASN A 654 36.84 -43.45 -22.20
N THR A 655 38.01 -43.35 -21.57
CA THR A 655 38.18 -43.61 -20.13
C THR A 655 38.10 -42.32 -19.32
N HIS A 656 37.81 -42.44 -18.03
CA HIS A 656 37.59 -41.32 -17.12
C HIS A 656 38.93 -40.81 -16.51
N PRO A 657 39.42 -39.62 -16.89
CA PRO A 657 40.80 -39.15 -16.62
C PRO A 657 41.08 -38.66 -15.20
N LYS A 658 40.08 -38.79 -14.33
CA LYS A 658 40.14 -38.45 -12.91
C LYS A 658 39.86 -39.66 -12.01
N ASP A 659 39.67 -40.84 -12.59
CA ASP A 659 39.39 -42.06 -11.83
C ASP A 659 40.44 -43.13 -12.15
N PRO A 660 41.39 -43.39 -11.22
CA PRO A 660 42.49 -44.31 -11.47
C PRO A 660 42.06 -45.78 -11.60
N THR A 661 40.75 -46.07 -11.49
CA THR A 661 40.17 -47.38 -11.74
C THR A 661 39.60 -47.54 -13.15
N SER A 662 39.47 -46.46 -13.91
CA SER A 662 39.00 -46.44 -15.29
C SER A 662 40.17 -46.19 -16.24
N PHE A 663 40.73 -47.26 -16.81
CA PHE A 663 41.91 -47.17 -17.68
C PHE A 663 41.74 -47.98 -18.98
N PRO A 664 42.47 -47.65 -20.05
CA PRO A 664 42.42 -48.37 -21.32
C PRO A 664 42.70 -49.88 -21.19
N SER A 665 41.96 -50.69 -21.95
CA SER A 665 42.01 -52.15 -21.89
C SER A 665 43.26 -52.74 -22.58
N GLN A 666 43.55 -54.02 -22.31
CA GLN A 666 44.76 -54.67 -22.82
C GLN A 666 44.71 -54.90 -24.34
N GLY A 667 45.23 -53.94 -25.12
CA GLY A 667 45.20 -53.94 -26.58
C GLY A 667 45.00 -52.54 -27.19
N GLU A 668 44.60 -51.59 -26.38
CA GLU A 668 44.42 -50.17 -26.72
C GLU A 668 45.76 -49.46 -26.63
N LEU A 669 46.27 -48.99 -27.78
CA LEU A 669 47.60 -48.40 -27.89
C LEU A 669 47.53 -46.88 -27.72
N CYS A 670 48.17 -46.40 -26.65
CA CYS A 670 48.56 -45.02 -26.44
C CYS A 670 49.89 -44.77 -27.14
N ASP A 671 49.87 -44.31 -28.40
CA ASP A 671 51.11 -43.92 -29.07
C ASP A 671 51.59 -42.59 -28.48
N MET A 672 52.57 -42.65 -27.57
CA MET A 672 53.25 -41.45 -27.03
C MET A 672 54.28 -40.85 -28.00
N PHE A 673 54.40 -41.37 -29.23
CA PHE A 673 55.39 -40.93 -30.22
C PHE A 673 54.90 -41.20 -31.66
N ASN A 674 54.22 -40.23 -32.28
CA ASN A 674 54.32 -40.01 -33.72
C ASN A 674 54.18 -38.52 -34.04
#